data_AF-K5Y350-F1
#
_entry.id   AF-K5Y350-F1
#
_cell.length_a   1.000
_cell.length_b   1.000
_cell.length_c   1.000
_cell.angle_alpha   90.00
_cell.angle_beta   90.00
_cell.angle_gamma   90.00
#
_symmetry.space_group_name_H-M   'P 1'
#
loop_
_entity.id
_entity.type
_entity.pdbx_description
1 polymer ?
#
loop_
_entity_poly.entity_id
_entity_poly.type
_entity_poly.pdbx_seq_one_letter_code
_entity_poly.pdbx_strand_id
1 'polypeptide(L)'
;MWGSEGTVRSLLENHVLTVLADIRRKRLKGYPDTFAGSQGTVEAARYVEKLRRDIAGWTRRLETYLRNSLTRGSGDSPSAQTARELHDRLKSSLPATGPAGNDSYYRMLRTVTAIQENIGRYQRQAEESGDTEPALTLLIAYLKNYSGIAEAFNSRFSSLPELYLHDILHAKPKAAEPDNAYVVVTPTDRTQGFILPQGSTFPAGEGLTYLTEQEEYISPMRCVEIHVIRQQKEKKEEQEEKVVYKSLLSLNGKTRTTASPFSGGHPLYLGWQIESPLLAQGKGKQEISIRFRLTTGSACPSSLPADAVTLRISREEGWTELPCACGVKANQLHISFIVEAAEVTVTACTAEVHGTATTYPALRLLTAWPEWADGLEFDHVEMEVKASGIRNFSCSNELGEADLTQAVFPFGIQAEQGSRFVFSSKETTRKPLLQVELHGRWQKLPATRQAFDTLYAPYGIKSSDFAVSTACRQQDVWHTCDERQPLLKFDNEGKLDSARIRFLFTEPKQIETFRVTLESPAISFGTSTYRKMFTDVMIHNSRCKEKKRKAMPEESYVPQLVDAELSYTALAAIPLKRQADNPSCLGRITALAEQEAFPAGDALALPFLLPLPAQYLLHFAFTHAEQATTVRMYMDMIAP
;
A
#
# COMPACT_ATOMS: atom_id res chain seq x y z
N MET A 1 25.36 85.61 66.26
CA MET A 1 25.21 84.59 65.21
C MET A 1 26.14 83.42 65.54
N TRP A 2 25.66 82.46 66.32
CA TRP A 2 26.40 81.25 66.69
C TRP A 2 25.86 80.12 65.83
N GLY A 3 26.61 79.78 64.78
CA GLY A 3 26.26 78.70 63.85
C GLY A 3 26.56 77.35 64.48
N SER A 4 25.63 76.41 64.24
CA SER A 4 25.62 74.96 64.44
C SER A 4 26.92 74.17 64.24
N GLU A 5 28.02 74.51 64.91
CA GLU A 5 29.20 73.66 65.02
C GLU A 5 29.05 72.78 66.28
N GLY A 6 28.84 71.47 66.10
CA GLY A 6 28.81 70.50 67.21
C GLY A 6 27.67 69.47 67.21
N THR A 7 26.86 69.35 66.15
CA THR A 7 25.83 68.30 66.07
C THR A 7 26.38 67.04 65.40
N VAL A 8 25.92 65.85 65.83
CA VAL A 8 26.28 64.55 65.20
C VAL A 8 26.01 64.58 63.68
N ARG A 9 25.02 65.37 63.25
CA ARG A 9 24.72 65.61 61.84
C ARG A 9 25.91 66.18 61.06
N SER A 10 26.64 67.17 61.59
CA SER A 10 27.75 67.80 60.85
C SER A 10 28.95 66.87 60.67
N LEU A 11 29.13 65.89 61.57
CA LEU A 11 30.15 64.84 61.46
C LEU A 11 29.78 63.77 60.44
N LEU A 12 28.48 63.48 60.29
CA LEU A 12 27.98 62.37 59.48
C LEU A 12 27.59 62.78 58.07
N GLU A 13 27.11 64.01 57.88
CA GLU A 13 26.46 64.44 56.64
C GLU A 13 27.38 64.27 55.43
N ASN A 14 28.68 64.52 55.54
CA ASN A 14 29.59 64.42 54.39
C ASN A 14 30.34 63.10 54.29
N HIS A 15 30.25 62.21 55.28
CA HIS A 15 31.05 60.99 55.33
C HIS A 15 30.75 60.04 54.15
N VAL A 16 31.77 59.37 53.61
CA VAL A 16 31.62 58.46 52.45
C VAL A 16 30.57 57.36 52.69
N LEU A 17 30.50 56.80 53.90
CA LEU A 17 29.52 55.78 54.28
C LEU A 17 28.08 56.30 54.27
N THR A 18 27.83 57.57 54.62
CA THR A 18 26.46 58.13 54.59
C THR A 18 26.05 58.49 53.17
N VAL A 19 27.00 58.92 52.33
CA VAL A 19 26.76 59.09 50.89
C VAL A 19 26.43 57.74 50.24
N LEU A 20 27.16 56.67 50.56
CA LEU A 20 26.85 55.31 50.11
C LEU A 20 25.47 54.83 50.58
N ALA A 21 25.09 55.12 51.83
CA ALA A 21 23.78 54.79 52.36
C ALA A 21 22.65 55.52 51.60
N ASP A 22 22.84 56.79 51.24
CA ASP A 22 21.86 57.56 50.46
C ASP A 22 21.77 57.07 49.01
N ILE A 23 22.91 56.74 48.39
CA ILE A 23 22.95 56.10 47.07
C ILE A 23 22.18 54.77 47.12
N ARG A 24 22.39 53.94 48.14
CA ARG A 24 21.68 52.64 48.31
C ARG A 24 20.18 52.81 48.54
N ARG A 25 19.76 53.85 49.28
CA ARG A 25 18.34 54.16 49.54
C ARG A 25 17.61 54.67 48.29
N LYS A 26 18.34 55.20 47.31
CA LYS A 26 17.75 55.67 46.06
C LYS A 26 17.11 54.50 45.30
N ARG A 27 15.78 54.41 45.31
CA ARG A 27 15.05 53.39 44.53
C ARG A 27 15.18 53.69 43.04
N LEU A 28 15.91 52.85 42.31
CA LEU A 28 16.07 52.93 40.86
C LEU A 28 15.18 51.94 40.08
N LYS A 29 14.53 50.99 40.74
CA LYS A 29 13.58 50.06 40.09
C LYS A 29 12.42 50.85 39.46
N GLY A 30 12.18 50.64 38.16
CA GLY A 30 11.15 51.31 37.36
C GLY A 30 11.54 52.67 36.76
N TYR A 31 12.75 53.19 37.06
CA TYR A 31 13.24 54.45 36.47
C TYR A 31 13.46 54.37 34.95
N PRO A 32 13.98 53.26 34.36
CA PRO A 32 14.08 53.13 32.91
C PRO A 32 12.73 53.22 32.20
N ASP A 33 11.71 52.50 32.71
CA ASP A 33 10.40 52.40 32.09
C ASP A 33 9.59 53.71 32.23
N THR A 34 9.66 54.34 33.42
CA THR A 34 8.99 55.64 33.67
C THR A 34 9.63 56.80 32.91
N PHE A 35 10.95 56.78 32.68
CA PHE A 35 11.62 57.76 31.84
C PHE A 35 11.35 57.53 30.34
N ALA A 36 11.38 56.29 29.87
CA ALA A 36 11.02 55.94 28.50
C ALA A 36 9.59 56.38 28.12
N GLY A 37 8.62 56.21 29.03
CA GLY A 37 7.22 56.62 28.82
C GLY A 37 6.95 58.13 28.92
N SER A 38 7.90 58.94 29.40
CA SER A 38 7.74 60.40 29.57
C SER A 38 8.61 61.24 28.64
N GLN A 39 9.30 60.63 27.67
CA GLN A 39 10.19 61.35 26.74
C GLN A 39 9.43 62.44 25.95
N GLY A 40 10.07 63.61 25.81
CA GLY A 40 9.46 64.78 25.15
C GLY A 40 8.52 65.60 26.03
N THR A 41 8.30 65.22 27.30
CA THR A 41 7.45 65.97 28.24
C THR A 41 8.26 66.77 29.26
N VAL A 42 7.60 67.71 29.95
CA VAL A 42 8.17 68.46 31.09
C VAL A 42 8.58 67.52 32.23
N GLU A 43 7.94 66.36 32.36
CA GLU A 43 8.24 65.38 33.39
C GLU A 43 9.59 64.69 33.17
N ALA A 44 9.95 64.36 31.93
CA ALA A 44 11.28 63.84 31.60
C ALA A 44 12.38 64.81 32.01
N ALA A 45 12.24 66.11 31.68
CA ALA A 45 13.19 67.15 32.09
C ALA A 45 13.31 67.22 33.63
N ARG A 46 12.20 67.04 34.37
CA ARG A 46 12.19 66.99 35.83
C ARG A 46 12.93 65.77 36.39
N TYR A 47 12.80 64.59 35.77
CA TYR A 47 13.53 63.39 36.19
C TYR A 47 15.04 63.51 35.95
N VAL A 48 15.43 64.05 34.79
CA VAL A 48 16.85 64.32 34.48
C VAL A 48 17.43 65.30 35.50
N GLU A 49 16.75 66.41 35.75
CA GLU A 49 17.25 67.43 36.68
C GLU A 49 17.24 66.96 38.14
N LYS A 50 16.28 66.12 38.54
CA LYS A 50 16.26 65.50 39.89
C LYS A 50 17.45 64.57 40.09
N LEU A 51 17.70 63.65 39.15
CA LEU A 51 18.85 62.74 39.24
C LEU A 51 20.17 63.50 39.19
N ARG A 52 20.27 64.51 38.32
CA ARG A 52 21.42 65.41 38.25
C ARG A 52 21.68 66.12 39.56
N ARG A 53 20.63 66.65 40.21
CA ARG A 53 20.72 67.32 41.51
C ARG A 53 21.16 66.37 42.63
N ASP A 54 20.65 65.15 42.63
CA ASP A 54 21.06 64.14 43.62
C ASP A 54 22.54 63.78 43.44
N ILE A 55 22.98 63.52 42.20
CA ILE A 55 24.39 63.24 41.88
C ILE A 55 25.28 64.44 42.25
N ALA A 56 24.91 65.65 41.87
CA ALA A 56 25.66 66.86 42.24
C ALA A 56 25.73 67.06 43.76
N GLY A 57 24.65 66.73 44.48
CA GLY A 57 24.61 66.75 45.94
C GLY A 57 25.57 65.74 46.57
N TRP A 58 25.59 64.50 46.07
CA TRP A 58 26.53 63.47 46.52
C TRP A 58 27.99 63.85 46.20
N THR A 59 28.28 64.32 44.98
CA THR A 59 29.63 64.77 44.58
C THR A 59 30.12 65.90 45.49
N ARG A 60 29.28 66.89 45.80
CA ARG A 60 29.63 67.99 46.72
C ARG A 60 29.94 67.50 48.14
N ARG A 61 29.16 66.53 48.64
CA ARG A 61 29.39 65.93 49.98
C ARG A 61 30.71 65.17 50.01
N LEU A 62 31.00 64.38 48.99
CA LEU A 62 32.28 63.68 48.84
C LEU A 62 33.46 64.66 48.72
N GLU A 63 33.32 65.73 47.95
CA GLU A 63 34.36 66.76 47.82
C GLU A 63 34.63 67.47 49.16
N THR A 64 33.58 67.74 49.92
CA THR A 64 33.70 68.32 51.28
C THR A 64 34.42 67.36 52.22
N TYR A 65 34.12 66.07 52.15
CA TYR A 65 34.82 65.04 52.90
C TYR A 65 36.31 64.96 52.53
N LEU A 66 36.63 64.96 51.24
CA LEU A 66 38.02 64.93 50.75
C LEU A 66 38.83 66.16 51.16
N ARG A 67 38.22 67.35 51.14
CA ARG A 67 38.86 68.58 51.61
C ARG A 67 39.17 68.50 53.10
N ASN A 68 38.26 67.97 53.89
CA ASN A 68 38.43 67.80 55.34
C ASN A 68 39.42 66.68 55.69
N SER A 69 39.54 65.63 54.88
CA SER A 69 40.54 64.58 55.09
C SER A 69 41.95 65.07 54.76
N LEU A 70 42.10 65.90 53.72
CA LEU A 70 43.36 66.58 53.38
C LEU A 70 43.85 67.49 54.50
N THR A 71 42.96 68.28 55.13
CA THR A 71 43.35 69.15 56.25
C THR A 71 43.70 68.39 57.53
N ARG A 72 43.20 67.16 57.70
CA ARG A 72 43.50 66.27 58.84
C ARG A 72 44.70 65.34 58.59
N GLY A 73 45.33 65.38 57.41
CA GLY A 73 46.46 64.52 57.05
C GLY A 73 46.09 63.07 56.69
N SER A 74 44.80 62.74 56.56
CA SER A 74 44.30 61.39 56.19
C SER A 74 43.93 61.29 54.71
N GLY A 75 44.61 62.07 53.86
CA GLY A 75 44.35 62.17 52.43
C GLY A 75 44.40 60.82 51.71
N ASP A 76 45.33 59.95 52.08
CA ASP A 76 45.55 58.66 51.40
C ASP A 76 44.93 57.45 52.12
N SER A 77 43.99 57.72 53.03
CA SER A 77 43.20 56.68 53.68
C SER A 77 42.37 55.87 52.67
N PRO A 78 42.10 54.58 52.93
CA PRO A 78 41.20 53.78 52.08
C PRO A 78 39.80 54.40 51.92
N SER A 79 39.31 55.11 52.95
CA SER A 79 38.05 55.88 52.88
C SER A 79 38.15 57.08 51.96
N ALA A 80 39.26 57.84 51.99
CA ALA A 80 39.48 58.95 51.08
C ALA A 80 39.70 58.47 49.64
N GLN A 81 40.39 57.34 49.43
CA GLN A 81 40.51 56.72 48.10
C GLN A 81 39.15 56.27 47.55
N THR A 82 38.33 55.63 48.39
CA THR A 82 36.95 55.24 48.05
C THR A 82 36.10 56.48 47.72
N ALA A 83 36.23 57.55 48.51
CA ALA A 83 35.52 58.80 48.27
C ALA A 83 35.96 59.49 46.97
N ARG A 84 37.27 59.46 46.62
CA ARG A 84 37.80 59.96 45.33
C ARG A 84 37.24 59.15 44.17
N GLU A 85 37.28 57.82 44.25
CA GLU A 85 36.75 56.95 43.19
C GLU A 85 35.26 57.20 42.94
N LEU A 86 34.45 57.27 44.01
CA LEU A 86 33.03 57.58 43.92
C LEU A 86 32.78 58.98 43.37
N HIS A 87 33.54 59.98 43.84
CA HIS A 87 33.46 61.35 43.36
C HIS A 87 33.74 61.44 41.86
N ASP A 88 34.82 60.80 41.38
CA ASP A 88 35.22 60.88 39.97
C ASP A 88 34.25 60.13 39.06
N ARG A 89 33.75 58.96 39.49
CA ARG A 89 32.69 58.23 38.78
C ARG A 89 31.40 59.04 38.69
N LEU A 90 30.96 59.67 39.78
CA LEU A 90 29.75 60.49 39.81
C LEU A 90 29.92 61.78 39.00
N LYS A 91 31.07 62.46 39.13
CA LYS A 91 31.37 63.71 38.40
C LYS A 91 31.49 63.49 36.90
N SER A 92 32.15 62.42 36.46
CA SER A 92 32.25 62.05 35.03
C SER A 92 30.90 61.67 34.40
N SER A 93 29.90 61.31 35.21
CA SER A 93 28.55 61.04 34.73
C SER A 93 27.72 62.30 34.44
N LEU A 94 28.12 63.47 34.97
CA LEU A 94 27.44 64.75 34.74
C LEU A 94 27.85 65.38 33.39
N PRO A 95 26.92 66.04 32.66
CA PRO A 95 27.22 66.67 31.38
C PRO A 95 28.09 67.93 31.55
N ALA A 96 29.08 68.12 30.67
CA ALA A 96 30.09 69.18 30.78
C ALA A 96 29.58 70.60 30.44
N THR A 97 28.60 70.74 29.54
CA THR A 97 27.91 72.02 29.21
C THR A 97 26.71 71.74 28.28
N GLY A 98 25.53 72.34 28.53
CA GLY A 98 24.33 72.26 27.67
C GLY A 98 23.14 71.46 28.23
N PRO A 99 21.91 71.60 27.67
CA PRO A 99 20.71 70.91 28.15
C PRO A 99 20.87 69.39 28.02
N ALA A 100 20.61 68.70 29.13
CA ALA A 100 20.85 67.28 29.31
C ALA A 100 19.94 66.44 28.39
N GLY A 101 20.47 65.96 27.26
CA GLY A 101 19.75 65.03 26.37
C GLY A 101 19.55 63.64 26.98
N ASN A 102 18.70 62.81 26.36
CA ASN A 102 18.32 61.46 26.85
C ASN A 102 19.55 60.58 27.19
N ASP A 103 20.63 60.68 26.42
CA ASP A 103 21.86 59.91 26.63
C ASP A 103 22.58 60.24 27.95
N SER A 104 22.47 61.49 28.42
CA SER A 104 23.05 61.91 29.69
C SER A 104 22.31 61.30 30.89
N TYR A 105 20.99 61.12 30.78
CA TYR A 105 20.17 60.48 31.82
C TYR A 105 20.54 59.02 32.00
N TYR A 106 20.60 58.24 30.91
CA TYR A 106 20.97 56.83 30.99
C TYR A 106 22.41 56.63 31.45
N ARG A 107 23.33 57.54 31.12
CA ARG A 107 24.69 57.53 31.65
C ARG A 107 24.70 57.71 33.18
N MET A 108 24.03 58.74 33.69
CA MET A 108 23.87 58.97 35.13
C MET A 108 23.23 57.76 35.83
N LEU A 109 22.15 57.22 35.26
CA LEU A 109 21.44 56.07 35.82
C LEU A 109 22.33 54.81 35.87
N ARG A 110 23.06 54.51 34.79
CA ARG A 110 24.01 53.39 34.74
C ARG A 110 25.11 53.54 35.77
N THR A 111 25.67 54.73 35.94
CA THR A 111 26.70 54.99 36.95
C THR A 111 26.18 54.74 38.36
N VAL A 112 25.00 55.26 38.72
CA VAL A 112 24.43 55.04 40.06
C VAL A 112 24.06 53.57 40.26
N THR A 113 23.51 52.90 39.24
CA THR A 113 23.19 51.45 39.30
C THR A 113 24.45 50.61 39.50
N ALA A 114 25.53 50.89 38.76
CA ALA A 114 26.81 50.20 38.91
C ALA A 114 27.43 50.42 40.30
N ILE A 115 27.23 51.60 40.91
CA ILE A 115 27.63 51.86 42.31
C ILE A 115 26.76 51.05 43.27
N GLN A 116 25.45 50.95 43.04
CA GLN A 116 24.54 50.14 43.88
C GLN A 116 24.86 48.64 43.83
N GLU A 117 25.18 48.10 42.65
CA GLU A 117 25.61 46.69 42.47
C GLU A 117 26.92 46.39 43.21
N ASN A 118 27.83 47.37 43.27
CA ASN A 118 29.13 47.23 43.95
C ASN A 118 29.16 47.87 45.35
N ILE A 119 28.00 48.20 45.94
CA ILE A 119 27.93 48.97 47.19
C ILE A 119 28.66 48.26 48.35
N GLY A 120 28.57 46.93 48.40
CA GLY A 120 29.21 46.11 49.44
C GLY A 120 30.74 46.12 49.38
N ARG A 121 31.34 46.42 48.22
CA ARG A 121 32.78 46.61 48.06
C ARG A 121 33.20 47.97 48.63
N TYR A 122 32.55 49.05 48.20
CA TYR A 122 32.87 50.41 48.67
C TYR A 122 32.62 50.57 50.18
N GLN A 123 31.57 49.95 50.69
CA GLN A 123 31.26 49.96 52.13
C GLN A 123 32.36 49.27 52.94
N ARG A 124 32.82 48.09 52.53
CA ARG A 124 33.93 47.38 53.20
C ARG A 124 35.22 48.20 53.19
N GLN A 125 35.60 48.75 52.03
CA GLN A 125 36.82 49.56 51.90
C GLN A 125 36.80 50.82 52.78
N ALA A 126 35.64 51.44 52.93
CA ALA A 126 35.49 52.59 53.82
C ALA A 126 35.43 52.19 55.31
N GLU A 127 34.74 51.11 55.67
CA GLU A 127 34.66 50.62 57.06
C GLU A 127 36.01 50.11 57.60
N GLU A 128 36.84 49.48 56.76
CA GLU A 128 38.14 48.90 57.13
C GLU A 128 39.30 49.92 57.11
N SER A 129 39.01 51.19 56.81
CA SER A 129 40.01 52.25 56.64
C SER A 129 40.77 52.65 57.91
N GLY A 130 40.25 52.34 59.10
CA GLY A 130 40.83 52.79 60.38
C GLY A 130 40.64 54.28 60.70
N ASP A 131 40.30 55.10 59.71
CA ASP A 131 40.21 56.56 59.81
C ASP A 131 38.78 57.08 59.99
N THR A 132 37.83 56.19 60.30
CA THR A 132 36.43 56.54 60.56
C THR A 132 36.28 57.10 61.98
N GLU A 133 35.55 58.21 62.12
CA GLU A 133 35.27 58.85 63.42
C GLU A 133 34.68 57.84 64.43
N PRO A 134 35.22 57.72 65.66
CA PRO A 134 34.83 56.67 66.62
C PRO A 134 33.33 56.60 66.92
N ALA A 135 32.64 57.74 66.95
CA ALA A 135 31.20 57.80 67.17
C ALA A 135 30.38 57.13 66.03
N LEU A 136 30.85 57.23 64.78
CA LEU A 136 30.23 56.56 63.63
C LEU A 136 30.50 55.05 63.67
N THR A 137 31.70 54.64 64.05
CA THR A 137 32.05 53.22 64.19
C THR A 137 31.18 52.53 65.23
N LEU A 138 30.92 53.18 66.38
CA LEU A 138 30.01 52.66 67.41
C LEU A 138 28.57 52.48 66.88
N LEU A 139 28.07 53.46 66.11
CA LEU A 139 26.75 53.37 65.49
C LEU A 139 26.66 52.23 64.47
N ILE A 140 27.68 52.04 63.64
CA ILE A 140 27.73 50.94 62.66
C ILE A 140 27.75 49.59 63.38
N ALA A 141 28.55 49.45 64.44
CA ALA A 141 28.59 48.23 65.24
C ALA A 141 27.22 47.92 65.88
N TYR A 142 26.53 48.94 66.42
CA TYR A 142 25.17 48.79 66.93
C TYR A 142 24.20 48.30 65.85
N LEU A 143 24.23 48.90 64.65
CA LEU A 143 23.35 48.52 63.55
C LEU A 143 23.61 47.08 63.05
N LYS A 144 24.87 46.66 63.00
CA LYS A 144 25.25 45.28 62.64
C LYS A 144 24.77 44.25 63.66
N ASN A 145 24.84 44.58 64.96
CA ASN A 145 24.31 43.70 66.00
C ASN A 145 22.78 43.60 65.93
N TYR A 146 22.10 44.73 65.69
CA TYR A 146 20.64 44.75 65.57
C TYR A 146 20.13 43.99 64.33
N SER A 147 20.85 44.01 63.20
CA SER A 147 20.41 43.29 61.99
C SER A 147 20.32 41.78 62.20
N GLY A 148 21.24 41.18 62.97
CA GLY A 148 21.17 39.75 63.28
C GLY A 148 19.93 39.37 64.10
N ILE A 149 19.55 40.23 65.05
CA ILE A 149 18.31 40.04 65.86
C ILE A 149 17.08 40.13 64.95
N ALA A 150 17.04 41.12 64.06
CA ALA A 150 15.92 41.29 63.14
C ALA A 150 15.79 40.12 62.14
N GLU A 151 16.90 39.61 61.60
CA GLU A 151 16.91 38.45 60.70
C GLU A 151 16.38 37.19 61.39
N ALA A 152 16.83 36.91 62.61
CA ALA A 152 16.37 35.76 63.40
C ALA A 152 14.88 35.85 63.76
N PHE A 153 14.36 37.06 63.95
CA PHE A 153 12.91 37.26 64.11
C PHE A 153 12.16 37.01 62.79
N ASN A 154 12.67 37.55 61.67
CA ASN A 154 12.02 37.45 60.37
C ASN A 154 11.97 36.02 59.81
N SER A 155 12.99 35.19 60.09
CA SER A 155 13.02 33.79 59.64
C SER A 155 11.95 32.91 60.31
N ARG A 156 11.33 33.35 61.41
CA ARG A 156 10.21 32.62 62.04
C ARG A 156 8.96 32.60 61.18
N PHE A 157 8.80 33.58 60.29
CA PHE A 157 7.61 33.64 59.43
C PHE A 157 7.68 32.66 58.26
N SER A 158 8.87 32.18 57.86
CA SER A 158 8.97 31.17 56.80
C SER A 158 8.48 29.78 57.23
N SER A 159 8.49 29.47 58.53
CA SER A 159 7.96 28.20 59.06
C SER A 159 6.48 28.27 59.44
N LEU A 160 5.84 29.44 59.33
CA LEU A 160 4.43 29.62 59.67
C LEU A 160 3.48 28.78 58.77
N PRO A 161 3.71 28.65 57.45
CA PRO A 161 2.89 27.78 56.60
C PRO A 161 2.95 26.31 57.03
N GLU A 162 4.13 25.82 57.43
CA GLU A 162 4.32 24.45 57.90
C GLU A 162 3.54 24.21 59.20
N LEU A 163 3.65 25.12 60.18
CA LEU A 163 2.87 25.04 61.42
C LEU A 163 1.36 25.05 61.16
N TYR A 164 0.88 25.90 60.24
CA TYR A 164 -0.54 25.94 59.92
C TYR A 164 -1.02 24.66 59.21
N LEU A 165 -0.26 24.15 58.25
CA LEU A 165 -0.61 22.94 57.51
C LEU A 165 -0.52 21.68 58.38
N HIS A 166 0.54 21.54 59.17
CA HIS A 166 0.82 20.34 59.94
C HIS A 166 0.11 20.32 61.31
N ASP A 167 0.20 21.41 62.08
CA ASP A 167 -0.24 21.43 63.48
C ASP A 167 -1.68 21.91 63.66
N ILE A 168 -2.19 22.75 62.76
CA ILE A 168 -3.59 23.24 62.81
C ILE A 168 -4.49 22.42 61.88
N LEU A 169 -4.12 22.29 60.61
CA LEU A 169 -4.94 21.57 59.62
C LEU A 169 -4.70 20.06 59.58
N HIS A 170 -3.66 19.56 60.23
CA HIS A 170 -3.27 18.13 60.22
C HIS A 170 -3.16 17.54 58.81
N ALA A 171 -2.75 18.37 57.84
CA ALA A 171 -2.53 17.94 56.47
C ALA A 171 -1.34 16.98 56.42
N LYS A 172 -1.56 15.78 55.90
CA LYS A 172 -0.51 14.78 55.68
C LYS A 172 -0.07 14.80 54.22
N PRO A 173 1.24 14.73 53.93
CA PRO A 173 1.72 14.54 52.57
C PRO A 173 1.14 13.27 51.95
N LYS A 174 0.78 13.33 50.67
CA LYS A 174 0.33 12.15 49.92
C LYS A 174 1.46 11.13 49.88
N ALA A 175 1.14 9.86 50.14
CA ALA A 175 2.10 8.76 50.01
C ALA A 175 2.56 8.62 48.55
N ALA A 176 3.78 8.11 48.35
CA ALA A 176 4.28 7.81 47.02
C ALA A 176 3.45 6.67 46.39
N GLU A 177 2.96 6.90 45.17
CA GLU A 177 2.28 5.88 44.37
C GLU A 177 3.32 5.21 43.47
N PRO A 178 3.44 3.86 43.48
CA PRO A 178 4.37 3.16 42.62
C PRO A 178 3.97 3.34 41.15
N ASP A 179 4.97 3.39 40.28
CA ASP A 179 4.79 3.44 38.84
C ASP A 179 4.72 2.03 38.24
N ASN A 180 4.18 1.94 37.01
CA ASN A 180 4.01 0.69 36.28
C ASN A 180 4.74 0.77 34.94
N ALA A 181 5.29 -0.35 34.49
CA ALA A 181 5.99 -0.47 33.21
C ALA A 181 5.63 -1.78 32.51
N TYR A 182 5.57 -1.75 31.18
CA TYR A 182 5.39 -2.95 30.35
C TYR A 182 6.73 -3.61 30.06
N VAL A 183 6.81 -4.93 30.24
CA VAL A 183 7.99 -5.73 29.90
C VAL A 183 7.65 -6.66 28.75
N VAL A 184 8.42 -6.60 27.66
CA VAL A 184 8.29 -7.52 26.53
C VAL A 184 9.30 -8.65 26.69
N VAL A 185 8.80 -9.84 26.99
CA VAL A 185 9.62 -11.05 27.13
C VAL A 185 9.61 -11.82 25.81
N THR A 186 10.79 -12.02 25.21
CA THR A 186 10.94 -12.82 23.99
C THR A 186 11.66 -14.12 24.32
N PRO A 187 10.97 -15.28 24.29
CA PRO A 187 11.60 -16.57 24.52
C PRO A 187 12.75 -16.85 23.55
N THR A 188 13.82 -17.49 24.03
CA THR A 188 14.94 -17.93 23.17
C THR A 188 14.59 -19.23 22.44
N ASP A 189 13.89 -20.14 23.10
CA ASP A 189 13.33 -21.34 22.49
C ASP A 189 12.06 -20.98 21.71
N ARG A 190 11.99 -21.44 20.46
CA ARG A 190 10.88 -21.14 19.53
C ARG A 190 9.81 -22.22 19.51
N THR A 191 9.95 -23.25 20.34
CA THR A 191 9.12 -24.46 20.29
C THR A 191 8.21 -24.63 21.52
N GLN A 192 8.58 -24.11 22.69
CA GLN A 192 7.76 -24.18 23.91
C GLN A 192 7.70 -22.85 24.66
N GLY A 193 6.51 -22.53 25.20
CA GLY A 193 6.31 -21.40 26.10
C GLY A 193 6.56 -21.76 27.57
N PHE A 194 6.55 -20.76 28.44
CA PHE A 194 6.73 -20.95 29.89
C PHE A 194 5.82 -20.02 30.69
N ILE A 195 5.59 -20.37 31.96
CA ILE A 195 4.79 -19.56 32.89
C ILE A 195 5.72 -18.65 33.68
N LEU A 196 5.40 -17.35 33.68
CA LEU A 196 6.04 -16.33 34.50
C LEU A 196 5.17 -16.11 35.76
N PRO A 197 5.63 -16.50 36.96
CA PRO A 197 4.82 -16.40 38.17
C PRO A 197 4.61 -14.94 38.60
N GLN A 198 3.54 -14.70 39.36
CA GLN A 198 3.31 -13.43 40.04
C GLN A 198 4.48 -13.10 41.00
N GLY A 199 4.90 -11.83 41.05
CA GLY A 199 6.02 -11.39 41.87
C GLY A 199 7.40 -11.66 41.28
N SER A 200 7.50 -12.02 40.00
CA SER A 200 8.77 -12.13 39.28
C SER A 200 9.46 -10.77 39.20
N THR A 201 10.74 -10.71 39.54
CA THR A 201 11.50 -9.46 39.68
C THR A 201 12.21 -9.06 38.38
N PHE A 202 12.08 -7.79 38.00
CA PHE A 202 12.76 -7.18 36.85
C PHE A 202 13.54 -5.92 37.29
N PRO A 203 14.89 -5.92 37.21
CA PRO A 203 15.69 -4.76 37.58
C PRO A 203 15.59 -3.64 36.54
N ALA A 204 15.48 -2.39 37.00
CA ALA A 204 15.39 -1.20 36.15
C ALA A 204 16.40 -0.12 36.59
N GLY A 205 17.64 -0.21 36.11
CA GLY A 205 18.70 0.72 36.51
C GLY A 205 19.21 0.48 37.94
N GLU A 206 19.71 1.52 38.60
CA GLU A 206 20.27 1.42 39.95
C GLU A 206 19.17 1.57 41.02
N GLY A 207 18.83 0.46 41.68
CA GLY A 207 18.00 0.45 42.88
C GLY A 207 16.48 0.32 42.67
N LEU A 208 15.99 0.25 41.43
CA LEU A 208 14.57 0.01 41.13
C LEU A 208 14.35 -1.45 40.69
N THR A 209 13.28 -2.06 41.19
CA THR A 209 12.87 -3.42 40.81
C THR A 209 11.36 -3.42 40.60
N TYR A 210 10.93 -3.85 39.42
CA TYR A 210 9.53 -4.08 39.12
C TYR A 210 9.16 -5.54 39.41
N LEU A 211 7.90 -5.77 39.76
CA LEU A 211 7.34 -7.08 40.06
C LEU A 211 6.20 -7.34 39.09
N THR A 212 6.05 -8.59 38.64
CA THR A 212 4.85 -8.97 37.87
C THR A 212 3.62 -8.93 38.77
N GLU A 213 2.56 -8.26 38.32
CA GLU A 213 1.31 -8.14 39.07
C GLU A 213 0.53 -9.46 39.13
N GLN A 214 0.68 -10.32 38.12
CA GLN A 214 -0.02 -11.60 38.01
C GLN A 214 0.83 -12.65 37.28
N GLU A 215 0.40 -13.90 37.36
CA GLU A 215 0.97 -15.01 36.59
C GLU A 215 0.60 -14.89 35.10
N GLU A 216 1.57 -15.07 34.20
CA GLU A 216 1.37 -14.95 32.76
C GLU A 216 2.07 -16.08 32.00
N TYR A 217 1.39 -16.67 31.00
CA TYR A 217 2.00 -17.62 30.08
C TYR A 217 2.66 -16.90 28.91
N ILE A 218 3.98 -17.05 28.78
CA ILE A 218 4.78 -16.46 27.70
C ILE A 218 4.93 -17.49 26.58
N SER A 219 4.30 -17.20 25.44
CA SER A 219 4.35 -18.02 24.23
C SER A 219 5.56 -17.66 23.34
N PRO A 220 6.13 -18.62 22.57
CA PRO A 220 7.12 -18.31 21.52
C PRO A 220 6.52 -17.55 20.33
N MET A 221 5.19 -17.36 20.30
CA MET A 221 4.49 -16.66 19.24
C MET A 221 5.00 -15.22 19.08
N ARG A 222 5.30 -14.84 17.84
CA ARG A 222 5.85 -13.51 17.52
C ARG A 222 5.04 -12.81 16.44
N CYS A 223 4.64 -11.57 16.71
CA CYS A 223 4.09 -10.69 15.68
C CYS A 223 5.23 -10.26 14.74
N VAL A 224 5.11 -10.61 13.45
CA VAL A 224 6.12 -10.33 12.42
C VAL A 224 5.72 -9.18 11.52
N GLU A 225 4.42 -9.01 11.27
CA GLU A 225 3.89 -7.96 10.40
C GLU A 225 2.54 -7.47 10.95
N ILE A 226 2.29 -6.17 10.78
CA ILE A 226 0.99 -5.55 11.03
C ILE A 226 0.56 -4.87 9.74
N HIS A 227 -0.54 -5.33 9.16
CA HIS A 227 -1.16 -4.72 7.99
C HIS A 227 -2.30 -3.83 8.43
N VAL A 228 -2.25 -2.58 7.99
CA VAL A 228 -3.33 -1.61 8.15
C VAL A 228 -4.16 -1.63 6.88
N ILE A 229 -5.46 -1.83 7.03
CA ILE A 229 -6.41 -1.74 5.93
C ILE A 229 -7.35 -0.58 6.22
N ARG A 230 -7.53 0.31 5.23
CA ARG A 230 -8.41 1.47 5.34
C ARG A 230 -9.30 1.57 4.13
N GLN A 231 -10.58 1.80 4.37
CA GLN A 231 -11.54 2.14 3.34
C GLN A 231 -11.72 3.67 3.28
N GLN A 232 -11.51 4.25 2.10
CA GLN A 232 -11.78 5.66 1.82
C GLN A 232 -12.75 5.76 0.64
N LYS A 233 -13.65 6.74 0.70
CA LYS A 233 -14.42 7.17 -0.47
C LYS A 233 -13.62 8.20 -1.25
N GLU A 234 -13.38 7.94 -2.52
CA GLU A 234 -12.79 8.89 -3.46
C GLU A 234 -13.82 9.34 -4.48
N LYS A 235 -13.73 10.61 -4.90
CA LYS A 235 -14.57 11.15 -5.97
C LYS A 235 -13.82 11.06 -7.29
N LYS A 236 -14.34 10.27 -8.22
CA LYS A 236 -13.93 10.25 -9.63
C LYS A 236 -15.11 10.70 -10.48
N GLU A 237 -14.92 11.77 -11.25
CA GLU A 237 -15.83 12.19 -12.33
C GLU A 237 -17.35 12.06 -12.00
N GLU A 238 -17.75 12.64 -10.85
CA GLU A 238 -19.13 12.67 -10.30
C GLU A 238 -19.64 11.40 -9.59
N GLN A 239 -18.88 10.31 -9.53
CA GLN A 239 -19.20 9.09 -8.76
C GLN A 239 -18.30 8.94 -7.52
N GLU A 240 -18.89 8.51 -6.40
CA GLU A 240 -18.14 8.13 -5.19
C GLU A 240 -17.74 6.65 -5.29
N GLU A 241 -16.44 6.37 -5.43
CA GLU A 241 -15.92 5.01 -5.38
C GLU A 241 -15.29 4.73 -4.01
N LYS A 242 -15.59 3.55 -3.45
CA LYS A 242 -14.91 3.04 -2.26
C LYS A 242 -13.60 2.41 -2.71
N VAL A 243 -12.48 2.93 -2.22
CA VAL A 243 -11.15 2.37 -2.45
C VAL A 243 -10.59 1.87 -1.12
N VAL A 244 -10.07 0.64 -1.13
CA VAL A 244 -9.41 0.04 0.02
C VAL A 244 -7.91 0.18 -0.14
N TYR A 245 -7.25 0.68 0.89
CA TYR A 245 -5.80 0.86 0.95
C TYR A 245 -5.19 -0.12 1.94
N LYS A 246 -4.06 -0.72 1.56
CA LYS A 246 -3.22 -1.53 2.45
C LYS A 246 -1.87 -0.84 2.66
N SER A 247 -1.44 -0.76 3.92
CA SER A 247 -0.08 -0.34 4.29
C SER A 247 0.51 -1.27 5.35
N LEU A 248 1.84 -1.36 5.36
CA LEU A 248 2.58 -2.11 6.37
C LEU A 248 2.95 -1.14 7.52
N LEU A 249 2.50 -1.44 8.72
CA LEU A 249 2.91 -0.71 9.91
C LEU A 249 4.25 -1.27 10.42
N SER A 250 5.28 -0.42 10.44
CA SER A 250 6.60 -0.82 10.91
C SER A 250 6.59 -1.07 12.42
N LEU A 251 6.95 -2.29 12.83
CA LEU A 251 7.08 -2.71 14.23
C LEU A 251 8.33 -2.12 14.93
N ASN A 252 9.29 -1.62 14.15
CA ASN A 252 10.52 -1.05 14.68
C ASN A 252 10.31 0.44 14.92
N GLY A 253 10.31 0.88 16.19
CA GLY A 253 10.15 2.28 16.63
C GLY A 253 11.21 3.30 16.15
N LYS A 254 11.87 3.06 15.01
CA LYS A 254 12.81 3.98 14.35
C LYS A 254 12.13 4.94 13.36
N THR A 255 10.90 4.68 12.95
CA THR A 255 10.10 5.66 12.20
C THR A 255 9.32 6.52 13.18
N ARG A 256 9.58 7.83 13.14
CA ARG A 256 8.72 8.90 13.69
C ARG A 256 7.27 8.41 13.67
N THR A 257 6.64 8.42 14.83
CA THR A 257 5.18 8.40 15.02
C THR A 257 4.52 9.09 13.84
N THR A 258 4.06 8.32 12.85
CA THR A 258 3.21 8.85 11.81
C THR A 258 1.96 9.27 12.55
N ALA A 259 1.65 10.57 12.53
CA ALA A 259 0.56 11.20 13.27
C ALA A 259 -0.84 10.62 12.95
N SER A 260 -0.93 9.60 12.09
CA SER A 260 -2.08 8.71 11.99
C SER A 260 -1.61 7.32 11.53
N PRO A 261 -1.91 6.22 12.25
CA PRO A 261 -1.62 4.85 11.81
C PRO A 261 -2.33 4.48 10.50
N PHE A 262 -3.32 5.27 10.08
CA PHE A 262 -4.15 5.06 8.90
C PHE A 262 -3.82 6.02 7.74
N SER A 263 -2.56 6.48 7.65
CA SER A 263 -2.10 7.40 6.60
C SER A 263 -1.31 6.68 5.50
N GLY A 264 -1.59 7.00 4.24
CA GLY A 264 -0.93 6.40 3.06
C GLY A 264 -1.42 5.00 2.70
N GLY A 265 -0.64 4.29 1.88
CA GLY A 265 -0.90 2.92 1.43
C GLY A 265 -1.04 2.77 -0.10
N HIS A 266 -1.05 1.53 -0.57
CA HIS A 266 -1.32 1.20 -1.97
C HIS A 266 -2.77 0.67 -2.10
N PRO A 267 -3.45 0.93 -3.23
CA PRO A 267 -4.78 0.38 -3.47
C PRO A 267 -4.71 -1.16 -3.44
N LEU A 268 -5.56 -1.74 -2.62
CA LEU A 268 -5.70 -3.17 -2.44
C LEU A 268 -6.79 -3.67 -3.38
N TYR A 269 -6.40 -4.56 -4.28
CA TYR A 269 -7.35 -5.22 -5.17
C TYR A 269 -7.59 -6.65 -4.68
N LEU A 270 -8.86 -6.98 -4.45
CA LEU A 270 -9.30 -8.30 -4.04
C LEU A 270 -10.07 -8.99 -5.15
N GLY A 271 -10.18 -10.32 -5.05
CA GLY A 271 -11.06 -11.09 -5.92
C GLY A 271 -10.62 -12.54 -6.00
N TRP A 272 -10.45 -13.04 -7.21
CA TRP A 272 -10.31 -14.48 -7.47
C TRP A 272 -9.12 -14.78 -8.36
N GLN A 273 -8.44 -15.89 -8.08
CA GLN A 273 -7.48 -16.52 -8.96
C GLN A 273 -8.07 -17.82 -9.50
N ILE A 274 -8.04 -18.01 -10.80
CA ILE A 274 -8.45 -19.24 -11.46
C ILE A 274 -7.21 -19.85 -12.11
N GLU A 275 -6.87 -21.06 -11.72
CA GLU A 275 -5.81 -21.85 -12.33
C GLU A 275 -6.49 -22.90 -13.20
N SER A 276 -6.15 -22.98 -14.48
CA SER A 276 -6.80 -23.95 -15.37
C SER A 276 -5.97 -24.28 -16.62
N PRO A 277 -5.94 -25.54 -17.07
CA PRO A 277 -5.35 -25.91 -18.36
C PRO A 277 -6.07 -25.27 -19.55
N LEU A 278 -7.30 -24.79 -19.39
CA LEU A 278 -8.04 -24.06 -20.43
C LEU A 278 -7.33 -22.78 -20.86
N LEU A 279 -6.57 -22.16 -19.94
CA LEU A 279 -5.79 -20.94 -20.17
C LEU A 279 -4.48 -21.21 -20.93
N ALA A 280 -4.03 -22.47 -21.01
CA ALA A 280 -2.85 -22.81 -21.77
C ALA A 280 -3.10 -22.53 -23.26
N GLN A 281 -2.26 -21.67 -23.84
CA GLN A 281 -2.45 -21.15 -25.19
C GLN A 281 -1.58 -21.91 -26.20
N GLY A 282 -2.15 -22.20 -27.38
CA GLY A 282 -1.39 -22.57 -28.57
C GLY A 282 -1.30 -21.42 -29.58
N LYS A 283 -0.94 -21.72 -30.83
CA LYS A 283 -0.87 -20.71 -31.89
C LYS A 283 -2.28 -20.46 -32.45
N GLY A 284 -3.00 -19.47 -31.91
CA GLY A 284 -4.35 -19.09 -32.32
C GLY A 284 -4.98 -17.99 -31.46
N LYS A 285 -6.15 -17.49 -31.88
CA LYS A 285 -6.95 -16.52 -31.12
C LYS A 285 -7.89 -17.30 -30.19
N GLN A 286 -7.92 -16.94 -28.91
CA GLN A 286 -8.82 -17.53 -27.92
C GLN A 286 -9.74 -16.46 -27.33
N GLU A 287 -11.04 -16.68 -27.44
CA GLU A 287 -12.06 -15.93 -26.72
C GLU A 287 -12.46 -16.74 -25.49
N ILE A 288 -12.26 -16.16 -24.31
CA ILE A 288 -12.48 -16.81 -23.02
C ILE A 288 -13.62 -16.12 -22.32
N SER A 289 -14.53 -16.92 -21.76
CA SER A 289 -15.76 -16.50 -21.12
C SER A 289 -15.91 -17.21 -19.79
N ILE A 290 -16.00 -16.45 -18.70
CA ILE A 290 -16.18 -16.99 -17.35
C ILE A 290 -17.57 -16.59 -16.87
N ARG A 291 -18.31 -17.57 -16.35
CA ARG A 291 -19.68 -17.40 -15.87
C ARG A 291 -19.74 -17.81 -14.41
N PHE A 292 -20.09 -16.88 -13.54
CA PHE A 292 -20.44 -17.16 -12.14
C PHE A 292 -21.96 -17.21 -12.04
N ARG A 293 -22.50 -18.36 -11.63
CA ARG A 293 -23.94 -18.50 -11.37
C ARG A 293 -24.25 -17.94 -10.00
N LEU A 294 -25.11 -16.92 -9.97
CA LEU A 294 -25.45 -16.20 -8.75
C LEU A 294 -26.62 -16.90 -8.05
N THR A 295 -26.59 -16.91 -6.72
CA THR A 295 -27.67 -17.49 -5.91
C THR A 295 -28.92 -16.61 -5.97
N THR A 296 -30.10 -17.20 -5.75
CA THR A 296 -31.40 -16.51 -5.85
C THR A 296 -31.59 -15.37 -4.84
N GLY A 297 -30.74 -15.26 -3.81
CA GLY A 297 -30.75 -14.19 -2.81
C GLY A 297 -29.80 -13.02 -3.11
N SER A 298 -28.99 -13.11 -4.18
CA SER A 298 -28.00 -12.09 -4.52
C SER A 298 -28.66 -10.84 -5.13
N ALA A 299 -28.36 -9.66 -4.59
CA ALA A 299 -28.78 -8.38 -5.16
C ALA A 299 -27.98 -8.09 -6.45
N CYS A 300 -28.48 -8.57 -7.58
CA CYS A 300 -27.78 -8.42 -8.85
C CYS A 300 -27.85 -6.96 -9.36
N PRO A 301 -26.71 -6.32 -9.67
CA PRO A 301 -26.72 -5.01 -10.31
C PRO A 301 -27.27 -5.13 -11.74
N SER A 302 -28.02 -4.11 -12.19
CA SER A 302 -28.61 -4.07 -13.54
C SER A 302 -27.58 -3.83 -14.66
N SER A 303 -26.46 -3.20 -14.33
CA SER A 303 -25.30 -3.00 -15.19
C SER A 303 -24.02 -2.88 -14.36
N LEU A 304 -22.88 -3.16 -14.98
CA LEU A 304 -21.56 -3.01 -14.38
C LEU A 304 -20.78 -1.90 -15.10
N PRO A 305 -19.93 -1.14 -14.39
CA PRO A 305 -18.96 -0.25 -15.00
C PRO A 305 -18.02 -0.99 -15.96
N ALA A 306 -17.47 -0.28 -16.95
CA ALA A 306 -16.54 -0.87 -17.93
C ALA A 306 -15.25 -1.40 -17.27
N ASP A 307 -14.85 -0.82 -16.15
CA ASP A 307 -13.67 -1.13 -15.34
C ASP A 307 -14.02 -1.87 -14.04
N ALA A 308 -15.20 -2.49 -13.97
CA ALA A 308 -15.69 -3.21 -12.78
C ALA A 308 -14.73 -4.30 -12.28
N VAL A 309 -13.99 -4.95 -13.19
CA VAL A 309 -13.01 -5.99 -12.88
C VAL A 309 -11.74 -5.75 -13.69
N THR A 310 -10.60 -5.72 -13.00
CA THR A 310 -9.26 -5.74 -13.61
C THR A 310 -8.81 -7.19 -13.79
N LEU A 311 -8.53 -7.57 -15.04
CA LEU A 311 -8.14 -8.94 -15.38
C LEU A 311 -6.62 -9.02 -15.62
N ARG A 312 -5.95 -9.96 -14.95
CA ARG A 312 -4.50 -10.21 -15.11
C ARG A 312 -4.23 -11.68 -15.40
N ILE A 313 -3.37 -11.97 -16.36
CA ILE A 313 -2.96 -13.33 -16.73
C ILE A 313 -1.47 -13.56 -16.44
N SER A 314 -1.10 -14.78 -16.05
CA SER A 314 0.29 -15.16 -15.78
C SER A 314 1.11 -15.35 -17.06
N ARG A 315 2.31 -14.76 -17.08
CA ARG A 315 3.30 -14.86 -18.17
C ARG A 315 4.70 -14.99 -17.57
N GLU A 316 5.69 -15.26 -18.42
CA GLU A 316 7.08 -15.49 -17.99
C GLU A 316 7.67 -14.32 -17.19
N GLU A 317 7.42 -13.08 -17.61
CA GLU A 317 7.89 -11.85 -16.95
C GLU A 317 6.97 -11.36 -15.81
N GLY A 318 5.85 -12.04 -15.57
CA GLY A 318 4.90 -11.72 -14.50
C GLY A 318 3.46 -11.50 -14.99
N TRP A 319 2.70 -10.70 -14.23
CA TRP A 319 1.28 -10.47 -14.48
C TRP A 319 1.06 -9.44 -15.58
N THR A 320 0.31 -9.80 -16.63
CA THR A 320 -0.10 -8.87 -17.69
C THR A 320 -1.58 -8.55 -17.57
N GLU A 321 -1.94 -7.26 -17.58
CA GLU A 321 -3.33 -6.81 -17.62
C GLU A 321 -3.94 -6.97 -19.02
N LEU A 322 -5.18 -7.43 -19.08
CA LEU A 322 -5.93 -7.56 -20.32
C LEU A 322 -7.29 -6.85 -20.20
N PRO A 323 -7.76 -6.24 -21.30
CA PRO A 323 -9.11 -5.68 -21.33
C PRO A 323 -10.13 -6.82 -21.22
N CYS A 324 -11.17 -6.60 -20.44
CA CYS A 324 -12.29 -7.53 -20.33
C CYS A 324 -13.63 -6.78 -20.38
N ALA A 325 -14.65 -7.46 -20.87
CA ALA A 325 -16.03 -7.00 -20.78
C ALA A 325 -16.72 -7.76 -19.66
N CYS A 326 -17.35 -7.00 -18.75
CA CYS A 326 -18.10 -7.55 -17.63
C CYS A 326 -19.58 -7.19 -17.76
N GLY A 327 -20.47 -8.10 -17.39
CA GLY A 327 -21.89 -7.83 -17.36
C GLY A 327 -22.66 -8.87 -16.55
N VAL A 328 -23.86 -8.51 -16.11
CA VAL A 328 -24.77 -9.44 -15.43
C VAL A 328 -25.95 -9.72 -16.36
N LYS A 329 -26.21 -11.00 -16.64
CA LYS A 329 -27.36 -11.44 -17.45
C LYS A 329 -27.97 -12.70 -16.84
N ALA A 330 -29.28 -12.72 -16.67
CA ALA A 330 -30.03 -13.91 -16.22
C ALA A 330 -29.43 -14.59 -14.95
N ASN A 331 -29.14 -13.81 -13.91
CA ASN A 331 -28.49 -14.26 -12.66
C ASN A 331 -27.11 -14.92 -12.87
N GLN A 332 -26.38 -14.49 -13.90
CA GLN A 332 -24.98 -14.88 -14.10
C GLN A 332 -24.12 -13.63 -14.28
N LEU A 333 -23.02 -13.57 -13.53
CA LEU A 333 -21.94 -12.62 -13.77
C LEU A 333 -21.05 -13.20 -14.88
N HIS A 334 -20.97 -12.49 -15.99
CA HIS A 334 -20.20 -12.88 -17.16
C HIS A 334 -18.99 -11.97 -17.33
N ILE A 335 -17.82 -12.59 -17.50
CA ILE A 335 -16.56 -11.90 -17.77
C ILE A 335 -15.97 -12.52 -19.02
N SER A 336 -15.85 -11.73 -20.09
CA SER A 336 -15.30 -12.17 -21.37
C SER A 336 -14.09 -11.36 -21.77
N PHE A 337 -13.07 -12.02 -22.31
CA PHE A 337 -11.85 -11.38 -22.79
C PHE A 337 -11.24 -12.20 -23.93
N ILE A 338 -10.38 -11.55 -24.69
CA ILE A 338 -9.70 -12.15 -25.84
C ILE A 338 -8.21 -12.24 -25.52
N VAL A 339 -7.65 -13.42 -25.75
CA VAL A 339 -6.20 -13.66 -25.71
C VAL A 339 -5.76 -13.93 -27.14
N GLU A 340 -5.05 -12.98 -27.72
CA GLU A 340 -4.42 -13.15 -29.03
C GLU A 340 -3.08 -13.89 -28.88
N ALA A 341 -2.59 -14.49 -29.97
CA ALA A 341 -1.28 -15.12 -30.00
C ALA A 341 -0.19 -14.03 -29.87
N ALA A 342 0.19 -13.71 -28.64
CA ALA A 342 1.27 -12.79 -28.35
C ALA A 342 2.64 -13.46 -28.50
N GLU A 343 3.71 -12.67 -28.70
CA GLU A 343 5.10 -13.17 -28.70
C GLU A 343 5.46 -13.86 -27.37
N VAL A 344 4.81 -13.47 -26.27
CA VAL A 344 4.99 -14.05 -24.92
C VAL A 344 3.87 -15.04 -24.62
N THR A 345 4.24 -16.30 -24.40
CA THR A 345 3.30 -17.38 -24.06
C THR A 345 2.79 -17.26 -22.63
N VAL A 346 1.52 -17.61 -22.44
CA VAL A 346 0.91 -17.77 -21.11
C VAL A 346 1.55 -18.97 -20.39
N THR A 347 2.10 -18.75 -19.19
CA THR A 347 2.85 -19.76 -18.42
C THR A 347 2.23 -19.98 -17.04
N ALA A 348 2.57 -21.11 -16.41
CA ALA A 348 2.24 -21.34 -15.02
C ALA A 348 2.98 -20.34 -14.10
N CYS A 349 2.43 -20.10 -12.90
CA CYS A 349 3.04 -19.20 -11.93
C CYS A 349 4.25 -19.86 -11.25
N THR A 350 5.22 -19.03 -10.92
CA THR A 350 6.43 -19.40 -10.16
C THR A 350 6.49 -18.57 -8.88
N ALA A 351 7.05 -19.15 -7.80
CA ALA A 351 7.15 -18.47 -6.52
C ALA A 351 7.95 -17.15 -6.62
N GLU A 352 9.01 -17.12 -7.43
CA GLU A 352 9.87 -15.94 -7.60
C GLU A 352 9.18 -14.78 -8.30
N VAL A 353 8.45 -15.06 -9.39
CA VAL A 353 7.84 -14.01 -10.23
C VAL A 353 6.44 -13.64 -9.76
N HIS A 354 5.67 -14.64 -9.30
CA HIS A 354 4.23 -14.49 -9.03
C HIS A 354 3.87 -14.59 -7.55
N GLY A 355 4.83 -14.96 -6.69
CA GLY A 355 4.63 -15.19 -5.26
C GLY A 355 4.10 -16.59 -4.91
N THR A 356 3.54 -17.31 -5.89
CA THR A 356 3.02 -18.67 -5.72
C THR A 356 3.36 -19.53 -6.93
N ALA A 357 3.60 -20.82 -6.70
CA ALA A 357 3.85 -21.79 -7.77
C ALA A 357 2.55 -22.52 -8.12
N THR A 358 2.21 -22.57 -9.41
CA THR A 358 1.00 -23.27 -9.89
C THR A 358 1.38 -24.31 -10.95
N THR A 359 0.51 -25.30 -11.16
CA THR A 359 0.72 -26.33 -12.21
C THR A 359 0.30 -25.83 -13.59
N TYR A 360 -0.75 -25.02 -13.65
CA TYR A 360 -1.31 -24.44 -14.86
C TYR A 360 -1.25 -22.93 -14.81
N PRO A 361 -1.40 -22.24 -15.97
CA PRO A 361 -1.53 -20.80 -15.97
C PRO A 361 -2.68 -20.31 -15.10
N ALA A 362 -2.52 -19.12 -14.56
CA ALA A 362 -3.45 -18.51 -13.64
C ALA A 362 -3.99 -17.20 -14.20
N LEU A 363 -5.26 -16.96 -13.88
CA LEU A 363 -6.00 -15.75 -14.20
C LEU A 363 -6.43 -15.10 -12.89
N ARG A 364 -6.13 -13.82 -12.70
CA ARG A 364 -6.62 -13.02 -11.57
C ARG A 364 -7.74 -12.09 -12.03
N LEU A 365 -8.87 -12.18 -11.33
CA LEU A 365 -10.01 -11.27 -11.39
C LEU A 365 -9.91 -10.36 -10.17
N LEU A 366 -9.56 -9.11 -10.39
CA LEU A 366 -9.26 -8.14 -9.35
C LEU A 366 -10.31 -7.04 -9.33
N THR A 367 -10.72 -6.61 -8.15
CA THR A 367 -11.73 -5.57 -7.94
C THR A 367 -11.30 -4.66 -6.81
N ALA A 368 -11.65 -3.38 -6.90
CA ALA A 368 -11.34 -2.36 -5.89
C ALA A 368 -12.41 -2.30 -4.78
N TRP A 369 -13.03 -3.42 -4.42
CA TRP A 369 -14.18 -3.47 -3.49
C TRP A 369 -15.43 -2.68 -3.91
N PRO A 370 -15.95 -2.91 -5.12
CA PRO A 370 -17.07 -2.15 -5.63
C PRO A 370 -18.38 -2.46 -4.89
N GLU A 371 -19.27 -1.46 -4.80
CA GLU A 371 -20.59 -1.61 -4.17
C GLU A 371 -21.45 -2.65 -4.87
N TRP A 372 -21.30 -2.80 -6.19
CA TRP A 372 -22.06 -3.76 -6.96
C TRP A 372 -21.81 -5.20 -6.52
N ALA A 373 -20.65 -5.49 -5.92
CA ALA A 373 -20.20 -6.82 -5.48
C ALA A 373 -20.64 -7.16 -4.05
N ASP A 374 -21.21 -6.21 -3.31
CA ASP A 374 -21.65 -6.40 -1.92
C ASP A 374 -22.89 -7.30 -1.87
N GLY A 375 -22.85 -8.33 -1.02
CA GLY A 375 -23.93 -9.32 -0.88
C GLY A 375 -24.15 -10.24 -2.10
N LEU A 376 -23.26 -10.25 -3.09
CA LEU A 376 -23.29 -11.22 -4.19
C LEU A 376 -22.69 -12.55 -3.76
N GLU A 377 -23.43 -13.63 -3.99
CA GLU A 377 -22.99 -15.00 -3.75
C GLU A 377 -23.14 -15.84 -5.01
N PHE A 378 -22.19 -16.75 -5.22
CA PHE A 378 -22.22 -17.70 -6.33
C PHE A 378 -22.01 -19.13 -5.85
N ASP A 379 -22.62 -20.09 -6.55
CA ASP A 379 -22.55 -21.52 -6.24
C ASP A 379 -21.91 -22.36 -7.36
N HIS A 380 -21.63 -21.74 -8.51
CA HIS A 380 -21.06 -22.42 -9.66
C HIS A 380 -20.22 -21.46 -10.50
N VAL A 381 -19.09 -21.96 -11.01
CA VAL A 381 -18.21 -21.22 -11.92
C VAL A 381 -17.95 -22.10 -13.14
N GLU A 382 -18.15 -21.53 -14.32
CA GLU A 382 -17.93 -22.19 -15.60
C GLU A 382 -17.00 -21.35 -16.46
N MET A 383 -16.08 -22.00 -17.15
CA MET A 383 -15.17 -21.38 -18.11
C MET A 383 -15.39 -21.99 -19.49
N GLU A 384 -15.79 -21.15 -20.44
CA GLU A 384 -15.92 -21.46 -21.86
C GLU A 384 -14.74 -20.83 -22.63
N VAL A 385 -14.11 -21.60 -23.50
CA VAL A 385 -13.03 -21.13 -24.39
C VAL A 385 -13.39 -21.46 -25.83
N LYS A 386 -13.46 -20.43 -26.67
CA LYS A 386 -13.61 -20.55 -28.13
C LYS A 386 -12.30 -20.19 -28.79
N ALA A 387 -11.64 -21.17 -29.38
CA ALA A 387 -10.38 -20.97 -30.07
C ALA A 387 -10.56 -21.08 -31.59
N SER A 388 -9.85 -20.24 -32.33
CA SER A 388 -9.86 -20.23 -33.80
C SER A 388 -8.47 -19.95 -34.37
N GLY A 389 -8.26 -20.32 -35.64
CA GLY A 389 -7.00 -20.10 -36.35
C GLY A 389 -5.86 -21.02 -35.92
N ILE A 390 -6.17 -22.20 -35.36
CA ILE A 390 -5.14 -23.13 -34.89
C ILE A 390 -4.58 -23.91 -36.08
N ARG A 391 -3.31 -23.64 -36.42
CA ARG A 391 -2.60 -24.31 -37.53
C ARG A 391 -1.58 -25.36 -37.07
N ASN A 392 -1.29 -25.42 -35.76
CA ASN A 392 -0.31 -26.34 -35.20
C ASN A 392 -0.97 -27.65 -34.75
N PHE A 393 -1.27 -28.52 -35.71
CA PHE A 393 -1.82 -29.86 -35.47
C PHE A 393 -1.22 -30.85 -36.46
N SER A 394 -1.13 -32.12 -36.08
CA SER A 394 -0.70 -33.17 -37.01
C SER A 394 -1.91 -33.72 -37.76
N CYS A 395 -1.72 -34.02 -39.03
CA CYS A 395 -2.71 -34.68 -39.87
C CYS A 395 -2.01 -35.85 -40.59
N SER A 396 -2.62 -37.02 -40.60
CA SER A 396 -2.10 -38.18 -41.30
C SER A 396 -3.21 -38.91 -42.02
N ASN A 397 -2.87 -39.47 -43.18
CA ASN A 397 -3.75 -40.28 -44.01
C ASN A 397 -3.00 -41.57 -44.41
N GLU A 398 -3.52 -42.30 -45.39
CA GLU A 398 -2.92 -43.54 -45.89
C GLU A 398 -1.54 -43.36 -46.54
N LEU A 399 -1.15 -42.13 -46.88
CA LEU A 399 0.16 -41.78 -47.44
C LEU A 399 1.20 -41.44 -46.35
N GLY A 400 0.78 -41.36 -45.09
CA GLY A 400 1.61 -40.93 -43.96
C GLY A 400 1.20 -39.56 -43.41
N GLU A 401 2.13 -38.92 -42.69
CA GLU A 401 1.92 -37.58 -42.13
C GLU A 401 1.96 -36.51 -43.22
N ALA A 402 0.98 -35.61 -43.20
CA ALA A 402 0.78 -34.60 -44.23
C ALA A 402 1.36 -33.24 -43.81
N ASP A 403 2.07 -32.58 -44.73
CA ASP A 403 2.54 -31.20 -44.55
C ASP A 403 1.40 -30.21 -44.83
N LEU A 404 0.80 -29.70 -43.75
CA LEU A 404 -0.32 -28.75 -43.79
C LEU A 404 0.07 -27.35 -44.29
N THR A 405 1.35 -27.08 -44.54
CA THR A 405 1.79 -25.85 -45.22
C THR A 405 1.54 -25.89 -46.73
N GLN A 406 1.23 -27.08 -47.28
CA GLN A 406 0.96 -27.32 -48.69
C GLN A 406 -0.44 -27.87 -48.93
N ALA A 407 -0.81 -28.06 -50.20
CA ALA A 407 -2.05 -28.71 -50.58
C ALA A 407 -1.99 -30.21 -50.26
N VAL A 408 -2.82 -30.66 -49.34
CA VAL A 408 -2.88 -32.05 -48.89
C VAL A 408 -4.04 -32.79 -49.54
N PHE A 409 -3.86 -34.09 -49.80
CA PHE A 409 -4.92 -34.99 -50.25
C PHE A 409 -5.51 -35.70 -49.03
N PRO A 410 -6.57 -35.17 -48.37
CA PRO A 410 -7.04 -35.73 -47.10
C PRO A 410 -7.41 -37.21 -47.22
N PHE A 411 -8.01 -37.63 -48.33
CA PHE A 411 -8.41 -39.03 -48.55
C PHE A 411 -7.40 -39.83 -49.39
N GLY A 412 -6.16 -39.34 -49.52
CA GLY A 412 -5.14 -39.95 -50.37
C GLY A 412 -5.31 -39.62 -51.86
N ILE A 413 -4.38 -40.11 -52.70
CA ILE A 413 -4.31 -39.77 -54.13
C ILE A 413 -5.48 -40.39 -54.91
N GLN A 414 -6.02 -41.53 -54.46
CA GLN A 414 -7.12 -42.23 -55.15
C GLN A 414 -8.49 -41.94 -54.54
N ALA A 415 -8.53 -41.44 -53.29
CA ALA A 415 -9.75 -41.08 -52.55
C ALA A 415 -10.87 -42.11 -52.72
N GLU A 416 -10.62 -43.35 -52.29
CA GLU A 416 -11.58 -44.45 -52.39
C GLU A 416 -12.60 -44.41 -51.24
N GLN A 417 -13.67 -45.19 -51.37
CA GLN A 417 -14.69 -45.27 -50.33
C GLN A 417 -14.08 -45.97 -49.11
N GLY A 418 -14.23 -45.36 -47.93
CA GLY A 418 -13.58 -45.80 -46.70
C GLY A 418 -12.20 -45.19 -46.47
N SER A 419 -11.64 -44.44 -47.44
CA SER A 419 -10.41 -43.69 -47.22
C SER A 419 -10.59 -42.70 -46.07
N ARG A 420 -9.56 -42.59 -45.23
CA ARG A 420 -9.63 -41.86 -43.96
C ARG A 420 -8.39 -41.04 -43.71
N PHE A 421 -8.58 -39.96 -42.97
CA PHE A 421 -7.50 -39.24 -42.31
C PHE A 421 -7.80 -39.04 -40.84
N VAL A 422 -6.73 -38.89 -40.09
CA VAL A 422 -6.77 -38.60 -38.66
C VAL A 422 -5.95 -37.36 -38.36
N PHE A 423 -6.42 -36.57 -37.41
CA PHE A 423 -5.68 -35.39 -36.95
C PHE A 423 -5.69 -35.31 -35.44
N SER A 424 -4.64 -34.71 -34.88
CA SER A 424 -4.47 -34.54 -33.44
C SER A 424 -3.77 -33.22 -33.11
N SER A 425 -4.13 -32.62 -31.99
CA SER A 425 -3.47 -31.42 -31.47
C SER A 425 -3.20 -31.57 -29.98
N LYS A 426 -1.98 -31.21 -29.56
CA LYS A 426 -1.59 -31.20 -28.15
C LYS A 426 -2.50 -30.28 -27.31
N GLU A 427 -3.05 -29.23 -27.93
CA GLU A 427 -3.94 -28.29 -27.28
C GLU A 427 -5.33 -28.90 -27.03
N THR A 428 -5.91 -29.58 -28.02
CA THR A 428 -7.24 -30.19 -27.89
C THR A 428 -7.25 -31.38 -26.92
N THR A 429 -6.15 -32.11 -26.80
CA THR A 429 -6.05 -33.27 -25.89
C THR A 429 -6.10 -32.89 -24.41
N ARG A 430 -5.70 -31.66 -24.07
CA ARG A 430 -5.65 -31.19 -22.66
C ARG A 430 -6.94 -30.50 -22.20
N LYS A 431 -7.89 -30.25 -23.12
CA LYS A 431 -9.08 -29.44 -22.86
C LYS A 431 -10.35 -30.30 -22.98
N PRO A 432 -11.35 -30.10 -22.11
CA PRO A 432 -12.65 -30.74 -22.25
C PRO A 432 -13.46 -30.07 -23.36
N LEU A 433 -13.58 -30.73 -24.52
CA LEU A 433 -14.15 -30.19 -25.75
C LEU A 433 -15.66 -30.46 -25.84
N LEU A 434 -16.42 -29.44 -26.23
CA LEU A 434 -17.83 -29.55 -26.64
C LEU A 434 -17.99 -29.62 -28.15
N GLN A 435 -17.12 -28.91 -28.87
CA GLN A 435 -17.17 -28.84 -30.32
C GLN A 435 -15.77 -28.67 -30.88
N VAL A 436 -15.48 -29.34 -31.98
CA VAL A 436 -14.28 -29.14 -32.79
C VAL A 436 -14.70 -29.00 -34.24
N GLU A 437 -14.12 -28.05 -34.96
CA GLU A 437 -14.33 -27.92 -36.39
C GLU A 437 -12.99 -27.81 -37.11
N LEU A 438 -12.85 -28.62 -38.16
CA LEU A 438 -11.77 -28.51 -39.13
C LEU A 438 -12.27 -27.69 -40.31
N HIS A 439 -11.57 -26.58 -40.53
CA HIS A 439 -11.75 -25.66 -41.64
C HIS A 439 -10.64 -25.83 -42.67
N GLY A 440 -10.92 -25.46 -43.92
CA GLY A 440 -9.93 -25.34 -44.97
C GLY A 440 -10.58 -25.00 -46.30
N ARG A 441 -9.79 -24.80 -47.35
CA ARG A 441 -10.31 -24.50 -48.68
C ARG A 441 -10.11 -25.68 -49.61
N TRP A 442 -11.17 -26.08 -50.29
CA TRP A 442 -11.10 -27.08 -51.34
C TRP A 442 -10.43 -26.50 -52.58
N GLN A 443 -9.43 -27.21 -53.11
CA GLN A 443 -8.82 -26.97 -54.41
C GLN A 443 -9.12 -28.11 -55.37
N LYS A 444 -9.02 -27.81 -56.67
CA LYS A 444 -9.31 -28.73 -57.78
C LYS A 444 -10.75 -29.25 -57.80
N LEU A 445 -11.68 -28.62 -57.08
CA LEU A 445 -13.11 -28.89 -57.20
C LEU A 445 -13.81 -27.76 -57.99
N PRO A 446 -14.87 -28.08 -58.75
CA PRO A 446 -15.70 -27.06 -59.40
C PRO A 446 -16.22 -26.01 -58.42
N ALA A 447 -16.16 -24.75 -58.82
CA ALA A 447 -16.51 -23.62 -57.96
C ALA A 447 -18.01 -23.47 -57.69
N THR A 448 -18.88 -24.08 -58.51
CA THR A 448 -20.33 -24.00 -58.37
C THR A 448 -20.98 -25.38 -58.33
N ARG A 449 -22.11 -25.48 -57.64
CA ARG A 449 -22.92 -26.70 -57.54
C ARG A 449 -23.32 -27.24 -58.91
N GLN A 450 -23.73 -26.35 -59.82
CA GLN A 450 -24.12 -26.72 -61.18
C GLN A 450 -22.95 -27.31 -61.98
N ALA A 451 -21.76 -26.71 -61.90
CA ALA A 451 -20.58 -27.23 -62.56
C ALA A 451 -20.16 -28.60 -61.99
N PHE A 452 -20.27 -28.77 -60.67
CA PHE A 452 -20.03 -30.04 -60.00
C PHE A 452 -21.01 -31.13 -60.46
N ASP A 453 -22.31 -30.85 -60.40
CA ASP A 453 -23.35 -31.82 -60.80
C ASP A 453 -23.27 -32.17 -62.30
N THR A 454 -22.83 -31.24 -63.16
CA THR A 454 -22.60 -31.49 -64.59
C THR A 454 -21.41 -32.43 -64.82
N LEU A 455 -20.29 -32.20 -64.10
CA LEU A 455 -19.09 -33.04 -64.18
C LEU A 455 -19.38 -34.49 -63.73
N TYR A 456 -20.19 -34.66 -62.67
CA TYR A 456 -20.52 -35.96 -62.11
C TYR A 456 -21.79 -36.62 -62.69
N ALA A 457 -22.54 -35.93 -63.55
CA ALA A 457 -23.76 -36.44 -64.19
C ALA A 457 -23.56 -37.77 -64.94
N PRO A 458 -22.45 -38.01 -65.69
CA PRO A 458 -22.22 -39.30 -66.36
C PRO A 458 -22.11 -40.49 -65.39
N TYR A 459 -21.77 -40.22 -64.12
CA TYR A 459 -21.65 -41.21 -63.07
C TYR A 459 -22.91 -41.35 -62.21
N GLY A 460 -23.97 -40.57 -62.50
CA GLY A 460 -25.23 -40.62 -61.77
C GLY A 460 -25.18 -40.06 -60.34
N ILE A 461 -24.20 -39.20 -60.06
CA ILE A 461 -23.93 -38.65 -58.73
C ILE A 461 -24.09 -37.14 -58.72
N LYS A 462 -24.58 -36.62 -57.60
CA LYS A 462 -24.70 -35.20 -57.31
C LYS A 462 -23.75 -34.79 -56.20
N SER A 463 -23.43 -33.51 -56.15
CA SER A 463 -22.68 -32.85 -55.08
C SER A 463 -23.22 -33.14 -53.67
N SER A 464 -24.53 -33.37 -53.51
CA SER A 464 -25.16 -33.72 -52.23
C SER A 464 -24.89 -35.15 -51.74
N ASP A 465 -24.40 -36.04 -52.62
CA ASP A 465 -24.19 -37.45 -52.28
C ASP A 465 -22.85 -37.68 -51.56
N PHE A 466 -21.96 -36.67 -51.58
CA PHE A 466 -20.66 -36.71 -50.91
C PHE A 466 -20.82 -36.49 -49.41
N ALA A 467 -20.59 -37.56 -48.65
CA ALA A 467 -20.70 -37.57 -47.20
C ALA A 467 -19.51 -38.26 -46.54
N VAL A 468 -19.20 -37.79 -45.33
CA VAL A 468 -18.17 -38.35 -44.46
C VAL A 468 -18.77 -38.74 -43.13
N SER A 469 -18.20 -39.76 -42.51
CA SER A 469 -18.45 -40.08 -41.10
C SER A 469 -17.30 -39.55 -40.25
N THR A 470 -17.62 -39.13 -39.03
CA THR A 470 -16.65 -38.57 -38.09
C THR A 470 -16.61 -39.41 -36.82
N ALA A 471 -15.40 -39.63 -36.30
CA ALA A 471 -15.18 -40.37 -35.07
C ALA A 471 -14.04 -39.74 -34.25
N CYS A 472 -14.07 -39.92 -32.94
CA CYS A 472 -13.02 -39.47 -32.03
C CYS A 472 -12.44 -40.65 -31.24
N ARG A 473 -11.19 -40.53 -30.79
CA ARG A 473 -10.52 -41.50 -29.93
C ARG A 473 -10.40 -40.95 -28.51
N GLN A 474 -10.89 -41.70 -27.55
CA GLN A 474 -10.83 -41.40 -26.12
C GLN A 474 -10.38 -42.65 -25.37
N GLN A 475 -9.33 -42.55 -24.53
CA GLN A 475 -8.82 -43.68 -23.73
C GLN A 475 -8.58 -44.93 -24.59
N ASP A 476 -7.93 -44.75 -25.74
CA ASP A 476 -7.64 -45.79 -26.72
C ASP A 476 -8.85 -46.38 -27.50
N VAL A 477 -10.08 -45.96 -27.21
CA VAL A 477 -11.31 -46.44 -27.85
C VAL A 477 -11.87 -45.42 -28.86
N TRP A 478 -12.34 -45.89 -30.01
CA TRP A 478 -13.00 -45.05 -31.01
C TRP A 478 -14.50 -44.93 -30.76
N HIS A 479 -14.99 -43.71 -30.71
CA HIS A 479 -16.42 -43.37 -30.62
C HIS A 479 -16.87 -42.62 -31.87
N THR A 480 -18.03 -42.98 -32.41
CA THR A 480 -18.64 -42.27 -33.54
C THR A 480 -19.21 -40.94 -33.07
N CYS A 481 -18.92 -39.84 -33.79
CA CYS A 481 -19.46 -38.51 -33.50
C CYS A 481 -20.66 -38.21 -34.40
N ASP A 482 -20.52 -38.44 -35.70
CA ASP A 482 -21.58 -38.31 -36.69
C ASP A 482 -21.43 -39.44 -37.71
N GLU A 483 -22.53 -40.13 -37.97
CA GLU A 483 -22.56 -41.21 -38.95
C GLU A 483 -22.51 -40.64 -40.37
N ARG A 484 -23.12 -39.47 -40.63
CA ARG A 484 -23.21 -38.93 -41.99
C ARG A 484 -23.31 -37.40 -42.03
N GLN A 485 -22.17 -36.79 -42.35
CA GLN A 485 -22.01 -35.36 -42.55
C GLN A 485 -21.79 -35.03 -44.04
N PRO A 486 -22.44 -33.99 -44.62
CA PRO A 486 -22.13 -33.54 -45.98
C PRO A 486 -20.70 -32.99 -46.06
N LEU A 487 -19.91 -33.49 -47.01
CA LEU A 487 -18.51 -33.09 -47.21
C LEU A 487 -18.41 -31.72 -47.92
N LEU A 488 -19.32 -31.48 -48.87
CA LEU A 488 -19.38 -30.28 -49.70
C LEU A 488 -20.56 -29.42 -49.25
N LYS A 489 -20.30 -28.13 -49.01
CA LYS A 489 -21.31 -27.13 -48.69
C LYS A 489 -21.26 -26.04 -49.75
N PHE A 490 -22.42 -25.54 -50.12
CA PHE A 490 -22.56 -24.46 -51.08
C PHE A 490 -23.34 -23.33 -50.42
N ASP A 491 -22.97 -22.09 -50.71
CA ASP A 491 -23.70 -20.91 -50.25
C ASP A 491 -25.05 -20.75 -50.98
N ASN A 492 -25.80 -19.71 -50.61
CA ASN A 492 -27.11 -19.41 -51.21
C ASN A 492 -27.03 -19.08 -52.71
N GLU A 493 -25.85 -18.70 -53.21
CA GLU A 493 -25.58 -18.42 -54.62
C GLU A 493 -25.11 -19.67 -55.38
N GLY A 494 -24.96 -20.80 -54.68
CA GLY A 494 -24.53 -22.08 -55.24
C GLY A 494 -23.02 -22.20 -55.44
N LYS A 495 -22.22 -21.32 -54.85
CA LYS A 495 -20.75 -21.37 -54.86
C LYS A 495 -20.23 -22.28 -53.75
N LEU A 496 -19.16 -23.01 -54.03
CA LEU A 496 -18.53 -23.92 -53.08
C LEU A 496 -17.97 -23.12 -51.89
N ASP A 497 -18.45 -23.46 -50.69
CA ASP A 497 -17.99 -22.89 -49.44
C ASP A 497 -16.71 -23.60 -48.95
N SER A 498 -16.07 -23.03 -47.93
CA SER A 498 -14.92 -23.64 -47.28
C SER A 498 -15.28 -25.01 -46.67
N ALA A 499 -14.32 -25.93 -46.69
CA ALA A 499 -14.44 -27.21 -46.03
C ALA A 499 -14.74 -26.96 -44.54
N ARG A 500 -15.81 -27.57 -44.02
CA ARG A 500 -16.20 -27.45 -42.61
C ARG A 500 -16.73 -28.75 -42.08
N ILE A 501 -15.83 -29.50 -41.43
CA ILE A 501 -16.07 -30.79 -40.81
C ILE A 501 -16.23 -30.57 -39.30
N ARG A 502 -17.36 -30.98 -38.72
CA ARG A 502 -17.70 -30.72 -37.32
C ARG A 502 -17.70 -32.00 -36.49
N PHE A 503 -17.29 -31.86 -35.25
CA PHE A 503 -17.37 -32.86 -34.20
C PHE A 503 -18.12 -32.20 -33.04
N LEU A 504 -19.26 -32.78 -32.65
CA LEU A 504 -20.11 -32.26 -31.59
C LEU A 504 -20.20 -33.30 -30.47
N PHE A 505 -20.14 -32.84 -29.24
CA PHE A 505 -20.23 -33.67 -28.05
C PHE A 505 -21.35 -33.17 -27.15
N THR A 506 -22.16 -34.09 -26.64
CA THR A 506 -23.26 -33.77 -25.70
C THR A 506 -22.74 -33.28 -24.35
N GLU A 507 -21.55 -33.75 -23.96
CA GLU A 507 -20.86 -33.39 -22.73
C GLU A 507 -19.39 -33.10 -23.04
N PRO A 508 -18.72 -32.21 -22.27
CA PRO A 508 -17.32 -31.89 -22.48
C PRO A 508 -16.41 -33.11 -22.28
N LYS A 509 -15.61 -33.46 -23.31
CA LYS A 509 -14.74 -34.64 -23.28
C LYS A 509 -13.31 -34.31 -23.68
N GLN A 510 -12.34 -34.96 -23.04
CA GLN A 510 -10.94 -34.91 -23.48
C GLN A 510 -10.74 -35.92 -24.62
N ILE A 511 -10.32 -35.42 -25.78
CA ILE A 511 -10.20 -36.21 -27.01
C ILE A 511 -8.74 -36.20 -27.49
N GLU A 512 -8.22 -37.39 -27.77
CA GLU A 512 -6.83 -37.56 -28.21
C GLU A 512 -6.68 -37.34 -29.72
N THR A 513 -7.56 -37.95 -30.50
CA THR A 513 -7.46 -37.98 -31.97
C THR A 513 -8.84 -37.92 -32.61
N PHE A 514 -8.92 -37.26 -33.76
CA PHE A 514 -10.13 -37.18 -34.57
C PHE A 514 -9.90 -37.92 -35.88
N ARG A 515 -10.95 -38.56 -36.39
CA ARG A 515 -10.95 -39.32 -37.64
C ARG A 515 -12.12 -38.88 -38.51
N VAL A 516 -11.83 -38.73 -39.78
CA VAL A 516 -12.81 -38.47 -40.83
C VAL A 516 -12.68 -39.56 -41.88
N THR A 517 -13.79 -40.20 -42.24
CA THR A 517 -13.83 -41.29 -43.22
C THR A 517 -14.76 -40.90 -44.36
N LEU A 518 -14.32 -41.09 -45.60
CA LEU A 518 -15.15 -40.88 -46.78
C LEU A 518 -16.16 -42.03 -46.91
N GLU A 519 -17.43 -41.75 -46.69
CA GLU A 519 -18.46 -42.79 -46.60
C GLU A 519 -19.25 -42.95 -47.91
N SER A 520 -19.57 -41.84 -48.56
CA SER A 520 -20.39 -41.81 -49.78
C SER A 520 -19.86 -40.75 -50.74
N PRO A 521 -19.97 -40.94 -52.07
CA PRO A 521 -20.59 -42.08 -52.78
C PRO A 521 -19.65 -43.30 -52.93
N ALA A 522 -20.17 -44.43 -53.38
CA ALA A 522 -19.40 -45.69 -53.54
C ALA A 522 -18.25 -45.59 -54.56
N ILE A 523 -18.38 -44.73 -55.57
CA ILE A 523 -17.26 -44.44 -56.48
C ILE A 523 -16.34 -43.35 -55.92
N SER A 524 -16.70 -42.75 -54.79
CA SER A 524 -16.03 -41.59 -54.18
C SER A 524 -15.86 -40.44 -55.17
N PHE A 525 -14.63 -39.98 -55.41
CA PHE A 525 -14.36 -38.96 -56.43
C PHE A 525 -14.19 -39.55 -57.84
N GLY A 526 -14.45 -40.84 -58.04
CA GLY A 526 -14.65 -41.44 -59.36
C GLY A 526 -13.36 -41.78 -60.12
N THR A 527 -12.17 -41.68 -59.53
CA THR A 527 -10.89 -41.91 -60.24
C THR A 527 -10.79 -43.30 -60.88
N SER A 528 -11.26 -44.35 -60.19
CA SER A 528 -11.28 -45.71 -60.72
C SER A 528 -12.38 -45.93 -61.77
N THR A 529 -13.57 -45.35 -61.54
CA THR A 529 -14.72 -45.42 -62.47
C THR A 529 -14.46 -44.65 -63.75
N TYR A 530 -13.81 -43.48 -63.67
CA TYR A 530 -13.33 -42.70 -64.81
C TYR A 530 -12.39 -43.52 -65.67
N ARG A 531 -11.37 -44.16 -65.09
CA ARG A 531 -10.42 -45.00 -65.85
C ARG A 531 -11.11 -46.14 -66.61
N LYS A 532 -12.11 -46.79 -65.98
CA LYS A 532 -12.92 -47.83 -66.63
C LYS A 532 -13.76 -47.25 -67.77
N MET A 533 -14.52 -46.18 -67.51
CA MET A 533 -15.34 -45.53 -68.53
C MET A 533 -14.52 -44.99 -69.71
N PHE A 534 -13.38 -44.36 -69.44
CA PHE A 534 -12.46 -43.86 -70.44
C PHE A 534 -11.96 -45.00 -71.35
N THR A 535 -11.57 -46.12 -70.76
CA THR A 535 -11.13 -47.32 -71.49
C THR A 535 -12.26 -47.87 -72.38
N ASP A 536 -13.46 -48.01 -71.83
CA ASP A 536 -14.63 -48.51 -72.58
C ASP A 536 -15.02 -47.59 -73.73
N VAL A 537 -14.98 -46.27 -73.51
CA VAL A 537 -15.25 -45.26 -74.53
C VAL A 537 -14.17 -45.26 -75.61
N MET A 538 -12.90 -45.40 -75.25
CA MET A 538 -11.79 -45.51 -76.22
C MET A 538 -11.90 -46.77 -77.07
N ILE A 539 -12.17 -47.93 -76.46
CA ILE A 539 -12.38 -49.19 -77.18
C ILE A 539 -13.58 -49.04 -78.13
N HIS A 540 -14.69 -48.47 -77.67
CA HIS A 540 -15.87 -48.24 -78.51
C HIS A 540 -15.58 -47.28 -79.68
N ASN A 541 -14.95 -46.14 -79.40
CA ASN A 541 -14.64 -45.12 -80.39
C ASN A 541 -13.60 -45.58 -81.42
N SER A 542 -12.72 -46.52 -81.07
CA SER A 542 -11.78 -47.15 -82.00
C SER A 542 -12.46 -48.09 -83.01
N ARG A 543 -13.62 -48.66 -82.66
CA ARG A 543 -14.37 -49.63 -83.47
C ARG A 543 -15.58 -49.05 -84.20
N CYS A 544 -15.90 -47.76 -84.00
CA CYS A 544 -17.09 -47.12 -84.54
C CYS A 544 -16.78 -45.98 -85.52
N LYS A 545 -17.66 -45.81 -86.51
CA LYS A 545 -17.60 -44.67 -87.44
C LYS A 545 -17.79 -43.36 -86.69
N GLU A 546 -17.18 -42.29 -87.17
CA GLU A 546 -17.10 -40.98 -86.51
C GLU A 546 -18.44 -40.46 -85.98
N LYS A 547 -19.54 -40.63 -86.74
CA LYS A 547 -20.90 -40.22 -86.35
C LYS A 547 -21.50 -40.97 -85.14
N LYS A 548 -20.90 -42.09 -84.72
CA LYS A 548 -21.35 -42.92 -83.58
C LYS A 548 -20.38 -42.88 -82.40
N ARG A 549 -19.35 -42.02 -82.44
CA ARG A 549 -18.41 -41.88 -81.32
C ARG A 549 -19.13 -41.31 -80.10
N LYS A 550 -18.86 -41.90 -78.94
CA LYS A 550 -19.29 -41.37 -77.65
C LYS A 550 -18.37 -40.22 -77.25
N ALA A 551 -18.93 -39.22 -76.57
CA ALA A 551 -18.14 -38.14 -75.97
C ALA A 551 -17.13 -38.72 -74.96
N MET A 552 -15.96 -38.08 -74.88
CA MET A 552 -14.95 -38.47 -73.91
C MET A 552 -15.44 -38.13 -72.50
N PRO A 553 -15.34 -39.06 -71.53
CA PRO A 553 -15.61 -38.70 -70.14
C PRO A 553 -14.59 -37.65 -69.70
N GLU A 554 -15.05 -36.65 -68.96
CA GLU A 554 -14.17 -35.67 -68.33
C GLU A 554 -13.46 -36.30 -67.12
N GLU A 555 -12.19 -35.93 -66.92
CA GLU A 555 -11.39 -36.43 -65.81
C GLU A 555 -11.96 -35.93 -64.48
N SER A 556 -12.15 -36.87 -63.55
CA SER A 556 -12.58 -36.55 -62.20
C SER A 556 -11.44 -35.98 -61.37
N TYR A 557 -11.73 -34.98 -60.54
CA TYR A 557 -10.71 -34.39 -59.67
C TYR A 557 -10.65 -35.04 -58.30
N VAL A 558 -9.43 -35.21 -57.79
CA VAL A 558 -9.16 -35.61 -56.42
C VAL A 558 -9.09 -34.35 -55.55
N PRO A 559 -9.90 -34.25 -54.48
CA PRO A 559 -9.99 -33.03 -53.69
C PRO A 559 -8.66 -32.78 -52.97
N GLN A 560 -8.20 -31.54 -53.04
CA GLN A 560 -7.08 -31.06 -52.23
C GLN A 560 -7.59 -30.07 -51.18
N LEU A 561 -7.06 -30.16 -49.97
CA LEU A 561 -7.34 -29.23 -48.89
C LEU A 561 -6.12 -28.33 -48.68
N VAL A 562 -6.33 -27.02 -48.65
CA VAL A 562 -5.30 -26.02 -48.28
C VAL A 562 -5.78 -25.16 -47.13
N ASP A 563 -4.84 -24.47 -46.48
CA ASP A 563 -5.10 -23.56 -45.35
C ASP A 563 -5.93 -24.24 -44.25
N ALA A 564 -5.54 -25.46 -43.88
CA ALA A 564 -6.27 -26.21 -42.88
C ALA A 564 -6.13 -25.54 -41.50
N GLU A 565 -7.26 -25.26 -40.86
CA GLU A 565 -7.33 -24.59 -39.57
C GLU A 565 -8.30 -25.30 -38.64
N LEU A 566 -7.92 -25.44 -37.38
CA LEU A 566 -8.80 -25.95 -36.34
C LEU A 566 -9.44 -24.80 -35.57
N SER A 567 -10.69 -25.02 -35.20
CA SER A 567 -11.40 -24.24 -34.18
C SER A 567 -12.05 -25.20 -33.19
N TYR A 568 -12.16 -24.79 -31.94
CA TYR A 568 -12.83 -25.59 -30.92
C TYR A 568 -13.58 -24.72 -29.92
N THR A 569 -14.58 -25.31 -29.28
CA THR A 569 -15.23 -24.80 -28.08
C THR A 569 -14.97 -25.79 -26.95
N ALA A 570 -14.33 -25.33 -25.88
CA ALA A 570 -14.10 -26.10 -24.67
C ALA A 570 -14.90 -25.50 -23.51
N LEU A 571 -15.37 -26.36 -22.60
CA LEU A 571 -16.16 -25.96 -21.45
C LEU A 571 -15.73 -26.76 -20.23
N ALA A 572 -15.40 -26.09 -19.13
CA ALA A 572 -15.17 -26.75 -17.86
C ALA A 572 -15.90 -26.03 -16.73
N ALA A 573 -16.51 -26.81 -15.86
CA ALA A 573 -16.90 -26.36 -14.53
C ALA A 573 -15.65 -26.29 -13.65
N ILE A 574 -15.45 -25.14 -13.02
CA ILE A 574 -14.42 -24.93 -12.01
C ILE A 574 -15.06 -25.26 -10.67
N PRO A 575 -14.63 -26.35 -10.01
CA PRO A 575 -15.28 -26.79 -8.80
C PRO A 575 -14.95 -25.81 -7.68
N LEU A 576 -15.95 -25.51 -6.86
CA LEU A 576 -15.74 -24.69 -5.65
C LEU A 576 -14.87 -25.43 -4.63
N LYS A 577 -14.87 -26.78 -4.65
CA LYS A 577 -14.01 -27.62 -3.80
C LYS A 577 -12.90 -28.24 -4.65
N ARG A 578 -11.67 -28.32 -4.11
CA ARG A 578 -10.58 -29.00 -4.81
C ARG A 578 -10.91 -30.49 -4.96
N GLN A 579 -11.00 -30.94 -6.20
CA GLN A 579 -11.21 -32.34 -6.55
C GLN A 579 -9.90 -32.88 -7.15
N ALA A 580 -9.47 -34.07 -6.73
CA ALA A 580 -8.22 -34.66 -7.23
C ALA A 580 -8.22 -34.83 -8.76
N ASP A 581 -9.41 -35.06 -9.35
CA ASP A 581 -9.58 -35.35 -10.76
C ASP A 581 -9.82 -34.09 -11.62
N ASN A 582 -10.05 -32.91 -11.03
CA ASN A 582 -10.26 -31.67 -11.79
C ASN A 582 -8.98 -30.81 -11.80
N PRO A 583 -8.39 -30.56 -12.97
CA PRO A 583 -7.15 -29.79 -13.07
C PRO A 583 -7.35 -28.28 -12.85
N SER A 584 -8.60 -27.79 -12.84
CA SER A 584 -8.89 -26.37 -12.59
C SER A 584 -9.18 -26.12 -11.12
N CYS A 585 -8.63 -25.06 -10.56
CA CYS A 585 -8.94 -24.64 -9.19
C CYS A 585 -9.19 -23.15 -9.06
N LEU A 586 -9.99 -22.80 -8.06
CA LEU A 586 -10.35 -21.44 -7.69
C LEU A 586 -9.67 -21.10 -6.36
N GLY A 587 -8.96 -19.98 -6.32
CA GLY A 587 -8.34 -19.42 -5.12
C GLY A 587 -8.85 -18.01 -4.87
N ARG A 588 -8.91 -17.58 -3.61
CA ARG A 588 -9.33 -16.23 -3.26
C ARG A 588 -8.11 -15.34 -3.01
N ILE A 589 -8.16 -14.13 -3.56
CA ILE A 589 -7.16 -13.09 -3.31
C ILE A 589 -7.70 -12.23 -2.19
N THR A 590 -7.08 -12.33 -1.02
CA THR A 590 -7.47 -11.61 0.20
C THR A 590 -6.47 -10.50 0.52
N ALA A 591 -6.75 -9.75 1.59
CA ALA A 591 -5.86 -8.70 2.06
C ALA A 591 -4.58 -9.22 2.74
N LEU A 592 -4.50 -10.52 3.02
CA LEU A 592 -3.37 -11.17 3.66
C LEU A 592 -2.35 -11.66 2.61
N ALA A 593 -1.10 -11.88 3.02
CA ALA A 593 0.00 -12.23 2.11
C ALA A 593 -0.16 -13.65 1.52
N GLU A 594 -0.89 -14.54 2.19
CA GLU A 594 -1.14 -15.88 1.72
C GLU A 594 -2.44 -15.92 0.91
N GLN A 595 -2.36 -16.44 -0.32
CA GLN A 595 -3.54 -16.80 -1.09
C GLN A 595 -4.30 -17.88 -0.32
N GLU A 596 -5.50 -17.53 0.09
CA GLU A 596 -6.44 -18.46 0.69
C GLU A 596 -6.95 -19.40 -0.41
N ALA A 597 -6.33 -20.58 -0.51
CA ALA A 597 -6.86 -21.67 -1.33
C ALA A 597 -8.15 -22.18 -0.67
N PHE A 598 -9.31 -21.69 -1.11
CA PHE A 598 -10.61 -21.97 -0.47
C PHE A 598 -11.55 -22.89 -1.28
N PRO A 599 -12.44 -23.65 -0.59
CA PRO A 599 -12.57 -23.76 0.87
C PRO A 599 -12.30 -25.16 1.42
N ALA A 600 -11.61 -25.16 2.56
CA ALA A 600 -11.68 -26.17 3.60
C ALA A 600 -13.03 -26.10 4.38
N GLY A 601 -14.18 -26.15 3.69
CA GLY A 601 -15.50 -26.10 4.34
C GLY A 601 -16.67 -26.57 3.45
N ASP A 602 -17.81 -26.89 4.09
CA ASP A 602 -19.02 -27.43 3.45
C ASP A 602 -19.98 -26.40 2.85
N ALA A 603 -19.53 -25.16 2.66
CA ALA A 603 -20.38 -24.08 2.12
C ALA A 603 -20.84 -24.37 0.68
N LEU A 604 -22.16 -24.29 0.45
CA LEU A 604 -22.81 -24.49 -0.85
C LEU A 604 -22.74 -23.25 -1.77
N ALA A 605 -22.50 -22.08 -1.20
CA ALA A 605 -22.35 -20.81 -1.91
C ALA A 605 -21.21 -19.99 -1.30
N LEU A 606 -20.52 -19.21 -2.14
CA LEU A 606 -19.42 -18.34 -1.74
C LEU A 606 -19.75 -16.89 -2.07
N PRO A 607 -19.48 -15.95 -1.15
CA PRO A 607 -19.62 -14.54 -1.45
C PRO A 607 -18.52 -14.12 -2.44
N PHE A 608 -18.86 -13.27 -3.42
CA PHE A 608 -17.94 -12.78 -4.44
C PHE A 608 -16.85 -11.89 -3.81
N LEU A 609 -17.23 -11.05 -2.84
CA LEU A 609 -16.32 -10.36 -1.94
C LEU A 609 -16.62 -10.74 -0.48
N LEU A 610 -15.58 -10.82 0.35
CA LEU A 610 -15.80 -10.91 1.79
C LEU A 610 -16.41 -9.58 2.29
N PRO A 611 -17.30 -9.61 3.30
CA PRO A 611 -17.74 -8.38 3.94
C PRO A 611 -16.54 -7.72 4.65
N LEU A 612 -16.42 -6.40 4.51
CA LEU A 612 -15.42 -5.61 5.23
C LEU A 612 -16.04 -5.19 6.58
N PRO A 613 -15.61 -5.75 7.72
CA PRO A 613 -16.33 -5.56 8.99
C PRO A 613 -16.25 -4.13 9.54
N ALA A 614 -15.25 -3.33 9.14
CA ALA A 614 -15.09 -1.94 9.58
C ALA A 614 -14.28 -1.10 8.57
N GLN A 615 -14.45 0.23 8.63
CA GLN A 615 -13.70 1.18 7.79
C GLN A 615 -12.17 1.11 7.99
N TYR A 616 -11.74 0.73 9.19
CA TYR A 616 -10.35 0.67 9.60
C TYR A 616 -10.09 -0.70 10.23
N LEU A 617 -9.13 -1.46 9.70
CA LEU A 617 -8.77 -2.78 10.20
C LEU A 617 -7.26 -2.89 10.42
N LEU A 618 -6.90 -3.66 11.45
CA LEU A 618 -5.54 -4.07 11.75
C LEU A 618 -5.47 -5.59 11.68
N HIS A 619 -4.62 -6.09 10.78
CA HIS A 619 -4.31 -7.51 10.66
C HIS A 619 -2.91 -7.77 11.22
N PHE A 620 -2.82 -8.73 12.13
CA PHE A 620 -1.58 -9.12 12.78
C PHE A 620 -1.15 -10.48 12.25
N ALA A 621 0.04 -10.55 11.66
CA ALA A 621 0.65 -11.81 11.25
C ALA A 621 1.52 -12.33 12.40
N PHE A 622 1.25 -13.58 12.80
CA PHE A 622 1.99 -14.26 13.85
C PHE A 622 2.75 -15.46 13.30
N THR A 623 3.98 -15.65 13.79
CA THR A 623 4.76 -16.87 13.58
C THR A 623 4.81 -17.68 14.87
N HIS A 624 5.04 -18.99 14.76
CA HIS A 624 5.15 -19.91 15.91
C HIS A 624 3.86 -20.01 16.76
N ALA A 625 2.69 -19.96 16.11
CA ALA A 625 1.38 -19.97 16.78
C ALA A 625 0.75 -21.38 16.94
N GLU A 626 1.55 -22.46 16.88
CA GLU A 626 1.08 -23.85 16.65
C GLU A 626 -0.04 -24.35 17.58
N GLN A 627 -0.18 -23.80 18.79
CA GLN A 627 -1.23 -24.19 19.76
C GLN A 627 -1.89 -23.00 20.48
N ALA A 628 -1.51 -21.76 20.16
CA ALA A 628 -2.01 -20.59 20.86
C ALA A 628 -3.34 -20.11 20.26
N THR A 629 -4.44 -20.33 20.98
CA THR A 629 -5.79 -19.91 20.53
C THR A 629 -6.19 -18.52 21.03
N THR A 630 -5.44 -17.94 21.96
CA THR A 630 -5.75 -16.64 22.57
C THR A 630 -4.52 -15.73 22.57
N VAL A 631 -4.69 -14.52 22.05
CA VAL A 631 -3.67 -13.47 22.08
C VAL A 631 -4.16 -12.34 22.96
N ARG A 632 -3.34 -11.90 23.92
CA ARG A 632 -3.57 -10.66 24.66
C ARG A 632 -2.69 -9.56 24.06
N MET A 633 -3.32 -8.46 23.66
CA MET A 633 -2.64 -7.30 23.09
C MET A 633 -2.85 -6.11 24.02
N TYR A 634 -1.76 -5.40 24.33
CA TYR A 634 -1.81 -4.12 25.01
C TYR A 634 -1.57 -3.03 23.96
N MET A 635 -2.54 -2.15 23.79
CA MET A 635 -2.48 -1.05 22.84
C MET A 635 -2.67 0.25 23.62
N ASP A 636 -1.61 1.04 23.73
CA ASP A 636 -1.72 2.40 24.24
C ASP A 636 -2.17 3.31 23.08
N MET A 637 -3.42 3.76 23.16
CA MET A 637 -4.08 4.57 22.13
C MET A 637 -4.13 6.05 22.53
N ILE A 638 -3.30 6.51 23.47
CA ILE A 638 -3.22 7.93 23.82
C ILE A 638 -2.72 8.71 22.59
N ALA A 639 -3.66 9.38 21.92
CA ALA A 639 -3.35 10.36 20.91
C ALA A 639 -2.58 11.53 21.57
N PRO A 640 -1.45 11.97 21.02
CA PRO A 640 -0.83 13.23 21.43
C PRO A 640 -1.71 14.44 21.16
#